data_AF-A0A5J6P9B1-F1
#
_entry.id   AF-A0A5J6P9B1-F1
#
_cell.length_a   1.000
_cell.length_b   1.000
_cell.length_c   1.000
_cell.angle_alpha   90.00
_cell.angle_beta   90.00
_cell.angle_gamma   90.00
#
_symmetry.space_group_name_H-M   'P 1'
#
loop_
_entity.id
_entity.type
_entity.pdbx_description
1 polymer ?
#
loop_
_entity_poly.entity_id
_entity_poly.type
_entity_poly.pdbx_seq_one_letter_code
_entity_poly.pdbx_strand_id
1 'polypeptide(L)'
;MKLFTSSPMWAGALLATLSWQASADCNSSGWSSTTQYRGGESIVYQGSEFKARYWINVGQAPNASNPWDAWQHIQTCSGTSVSSANPSSIPSISSSKSSVIATGQQCNWYGSVYSICSQTNSGWGWENNQSCIAYADCAALASPYGVIGSASSASSSVLSSKSSSSISTSVSSSSVGSSVVSSSSISSSSSSIKSSVSSLSSSSVASGITTWNYDASTAVITAPAELADGVGNLMGDGSAVIWNVNLPVTGEYRITINWSAPYGTKTNTLVVDGTGISNVFAETATPVAYTQTKTLIAGAHSFGIQVGGSDWGYMNVHSLKVELLGGLTVTSPANFAQLPSGSNIQVVYTKLGSGNLTYSVNDGTTVVYTGASPLTIPTKGDGVYRIKLGMEGTTLSSNLRVTVGTTNLPAFVEASGTQFVLGNKPFYFNGSNQYYLMYKPESMANDFFARAKALDMKVVRTWMFCNGSSTHDGVCINKKSGTSFILVKPESERTAEEKALIARSFELFDNYVAQAEANDMRLVLSLSDYWDYFGKIEDYGPYGSAAGRTLFKTFITNLLNHVNPLTGKAYKNDPTIMMWELANEPRYTNSNFADFKVWVSDIAAHIKSIAPNQLVSIGSESSFGIALDDSYASLVELNRDPNIDAISGHLYPTAWSMTDEQVLGNIQKLADLAREVGKPAYIGELGWPVDKKRTTGSQVENIPSGQAAIDAFLAVSLAQRASYMESWYAKAYANQDAIGGFLIWQLSGKEWGNGGVPLQGCQWCAGPYGEPTNGWSGNHDGYQFYCAITQAEMSLTALGAVGSNKEGDKIHMDLHKPSCDVIKNYSGKYQLLTQ
;
A
#
# COMPACT_ATOMS: atom_id res chain seq x y z
N MET A 1 -35.06 31.51 -60.43
CA MET A 1 -34.30 30.35 -59.92
C MET A 1 -34.40 30.40 -58.39
N LYS A 2 -34.76 29.26 -57.77
CA LYS A 2 -35.40 29.08 -56.43
C LYS A 2 -34.62 29.70 -55.24
N LEU A 3 -35.26 30.58 -54.45
CA LEU A 3 -35.85 30.41 -53.08
C LEU A 3 -34.80 30.35 -51.95
N PHE A 4 -34.42 31.46 -51.32
CA PHE A 4 -35.05 32.23 -50.21
C PHE A 4 -35.03 31.57 -48.82
N THR A 5 -34.25 32.22 -47.96
CA THR A 5 -34.19 32.17 -46.51
C THR A 5 -35.42 32.84 -45.88
N SER A 6 -35.96 32.26 -44.80
CA SER A 6 -36.78 32.99 -43.83
C SER A 6 -36.96 32.19 -42.53
N SER A 7 -36.62 32.80 -41.41
CA SER A 7 -37.10 32.45 -40.07
C SER A 7 -38.63 32.56 -39.99
N PRO A 8 -39.25 31.95 -38.96
CA PRO A 8 -40.14 32.78 -38.16
C PRO A 8 -40.01 32.57 -36.64
N MET A 9 -40.23 33.69 -35.95
CA MET A 9 -40.57 33.79 -34.52
C MET A 9 -41.89 33.08 -34.21
N TRP A 10 -41.93 32.33 -33.10
CA TRP A 10 -43.16 31.95 -32.36
C TRP A 10 -42.85 32.16 -30.87
N ALA A 11 -43.38 33.23 -30.25
CA ALA A 11 -44.69 33.29 -29.60
C ALA A 11 -44.75 32.39 -28.37
N GLY A 12 -44.64 33.02 -27.20
CA GLY A 12 -44.78 32.38 -25.90
C GLY A 12 -46.20 31.87 -25.67
N ALA A 13 -46.28 30.62 -25.22
CA ALA A 13 -47.43 30.07 -24.54
C ALA A 13 -46.93 29.48 -23.22
N LEU A 14 -47.27 30.13 -22.11
CA LEU A 14 -47.24 29.53 -20.78
C LEU A 14 -48.25 28.38 -20.78
N LEU A 15 -47.78 27.16 -21.00
CA LEU A 15 -48.49 25.96 -20.61
C LEU A 15 -47.91 25.52 -19.27
N ALA A 16 -48.64 25.85 -18.21
CA ALA A 16 -48.46 25.25 -16.90
C ALA A 16 -48.77 23.75 -17.01
N THR A 17 -47.76 22.96 -17.37
CA THR A 17 -47.80 21.53 -17.09
C THR A 17 -47.45 21.37 -15.62
N LEU A 18 -48.49 21.15 -14.80
CA LEU A 18 -48.31 20.54 -13.49
C LEU A 18 -47.49 19.26 -13.71
N SER A 19 -46.20 19.30 -13.38
CA SER A 19 -45.46 18.08 -13.13
C SER A 19 -46.10 17.46 -11.91
N TRP A 20 -46.94 16.45 -12.12
CA TRP A 20 -47.08 15.40 -11.14
C TRP A 20 -45.69 14.84 -10.92
N GLN A 21 -45.03 15.27 -9.84
CA GLN A 21 -43.90 14.57 -9.29
C GLN A 21 -44.48 13.22 -8.85
N ALA A 22 -44.35 12.21 -9.70
CA ALA A 22 -44.54 10.85 -9.27
C ALA A 22 -43.54 10.63 -8.14
N SER A 23 -44.02 10.54 -6.91
CA SER A 23 -43.21 10.14 -5.78
C SER A 23 -42.70 8.72 -6.05
N ALA A 24 -41.38 8.54 -6.03
CA ALA A 24 -40.78 7.24 -6.27
C ALA A 24 -41.00 6.32 -5.07
N ASP A 25 -41.44 5.09 -5.33
CA ASP A 25 -41.43 4.02 -4.35
C ASP A 25 -39.97 3.59 -4.10
N CYS A 26 -39.49 3.81 -2.88
CA CYS A 26 -38.15 3.39 -2.48
C CYS A 26 -38.17 1.89 -2.12
N ASN A 27 -37.53 1.05 -2.95
CA ASN A 27 -37.46 -0.41 -2.76
C ASN A 27 -36.22 -0.89 -1.98
N SER A 28 -35.41 0.03 -1.49
CA SER A 28 -34.19 -0.26 -0.72
C SER A 28 -34.51 -0.67 0.73
N SER A 29 -33.61 -1.41 1.36
CA SER A 29 -33.76 -1.84 2.75
C SER A 29 -33.71 -0.65 3.73
N GLY A 30 -34.39 -0.75 4.86
CA GLY A 30 -34.32 0.28 5.90
C GLY A 30 -32.90 0.41 6.46
N TRP A 31 -32.48 1.65 6.75
CA TRP A 31 -31.23 1.91 7.44
C TRP A 31 -31.23 1.35 8.86
N SER A 32 -30.12 0.76 9.26
CA SER A 32 -29.90 0.11 10.53
C SER A 32 -28.64 0.64 11.17
N SER A 33 -28.74 1.08 12.42
CA SER A 33 -27.61 1.58 13.21
C SER A 33 -26.61 0.48 13.59
N THR A 34 -26.91 -0.79 13.32
CA THR A 34 -26.04 -1.94 13.63
C THR A 34 -25.46 -2.58 12.37
N THR A 35 -25.87 -2.11 11.19
CA THR A 35 -25.45 -2.63 9.91
C THR A 35 -24.38 -1.72 9.32
N GLN A 36 -23.34 -2.35 8.80
CA GLN A 36 -22.32 -1.70 8.02
C GLN A 36 -22.72 -1.71 6.55
N TYR A 37 -22.58 -0.57 5.89
CA TYR A 37 -23.00 -0.40 4.50
C TYR A 37 -21.80 -0.08 3.61
N ARG A 38 -21.75 -0.64 2.40
CA ARG A 38 -20.65 -0.41 1.45
C ARG A 38 -20.99 0.69 0.46
N GLY A 39 -19.95 1.29 -0.13
CA GLY A 39 -20.11 2.25 -1.23
C GLY A 39 -20.96 1.67 -2.35
N GLY A 40 -22.04 2.37 -2.69
CA GLY A 40 -23.01 1.97 -3.69
C GLY A 40 -24.29 1.34 -3.15
N GLU A 41 -24.32 0.87 -1.90
CA GLU A 41 -25.54 0.31 -1.28
C GLU A 41 -26.56 1.41 -0.99
N SER A 42 -27.83 1.13 -1.26
CA SER A 42 -28.93 2.08 -1.06
C SER A 42 -29.81 1.65 0.10
N ILE A 43 -30.23 2.62 0.92
CA ILE A 43 -31.07 2.42 2.10
C ILE A 43 -32.14 3.49 2.20
N VAL A 44 -33.21 3.19 2.92
CA VAL A 44 -34.24 4.17 3.30
C VAL A 44 -34.04 4.60 4.75
N TYR A 45 -33.89 5.91 4.97
CA TYR A 45 -33.77 6.50 6.30
C TYR A 45 -34.62 7.77 6.38
N GLN A 46 -35.43 7.89 7.43
CA GLN A 46 -36.31 9.06 7.66
C GLN A 46 -37.14 9.47 6.41
N GLY A 47 -37.67 8.49 5.68
CA GLY A 47 -38.52 8.75 4.51
C GLY A 47 -37.77 9.28 3.28
N SER A 48 -36.45 9.14 3.21
CA SER A 48 -35.67 9.40 2.00
C SER A 48 -34.73 8.23 1.71
N GLU A 49 -34.49 7.98 0.43
CA GLU A 49 -33.51 7.01 -0.03
C GLU A 49 -32.14 7.68 -0.12
N PHE A 50 -31.15 7.01 0.43
CA PHE A 50 -29.77 7.41 0.38
C PHE A 50 -28.92 6.28 -0.15
N LYS A 51 -27.86 6.65 -0.87
CA LYS A 51 -26.85 5.73 -1.35
C LYS A 51 -25.56 6.00 -0.59
N ALA A 52 -25.02 4.98 0.04
CA ALA A 52 -23.70 5.06 0.65
C ALA A 52 -22.68 5.46 -0.41
N ARG A 53 -21.96 6.56 -0.22
CA ARG A 53 -20.94 7.03 -1.18
C ARG A 53 -19.70 6.14 -1.14
N TYR A 54 -19.44 5.57 0.03
CA TYR A 54 -18.33 4.72 0.38
C TYR A 54 -18.75 3.87 1.58
N TRP A 55 -17.79 3.22 2.22
CA TRP A 55 -18.02 2.36 3.37
C TRP A 55 -18.47 3.17 4.60
N ILE A 56 -19.62 2.78 5.18
CA ILE A 56 -20.26 3.44 6.30
C ILE A 56 -20.09 2.58 7.54
N ASN A 57 -19.48 3.16 8.58
CA ASN A 57 -19.34 2.52 9.88
C ASN A 57 -20.71 2.27 10.54
N VAL A 58 -20.74 1.25 11.39
CA VAL A 58 -21.91 0.94 12.22
C VAL A 58 -22.32 2.17 13.04
N GLY A 59 -23.60 2.52 13.00
CA GLY A 59 -24.18 3.62 13.79
C GLY A 59 -24.16 4.99 13.10
N GLN A 60 -23.53 5.14 11.93
CA GLN A 60 -23.48 6.41 11.21
C GLN A 60 -24.71 6.61 10.32
N ALA A 61 -25.67 7.43 10.79
CA ALA A 61 -26.92 7.70 10.10
C ALA A 61 -26.80 8.75 8.97
N PRO A 62 -27.60 8.65 7.90
CA PRO A 62 -27.66 9.67 6.86
C PRO A 62 -28.05 11.05 7.40
N ASN A 63 -27.26 12.07 7.08
CA ASN A 63 -27.61 13.47 7.33
C ASN A 63 -27.87 14.21 6.02
N ALA A 64 -29.15 14.38 5.67
CA ALA A 64 -29.57 15.04 4.44
C ALA A 64 -29.15 16.52 4.33
N SER A 65 -28.78 17.16 5.44
CA SER A 65 -28.35 18.57 5.45
C SER A 65 -26.86 18.76 5.15
N ASN A 66 -26.08 17.67 5.12
CA ASN A 66 -24.66 17.69 4.82
C ASN A 66 -24.42 17.18 3.38
N PRO A 67 -24.05 18.05 2.41
CA PRO A 67 -23.85 17.62 1.01
C PRO A 67 -22.65 16.67 0.83
N TRP A 68 -21.76 16.63 1.82
CA TRP A 68 -20.57 15.77 1.89
C TRP A 68 -20.75 14.60 2.85
N ASP A 69 -22.00 14.30 3.24
CA ASP A 69 -22.27 13.17 4.11
C ASP A 69 -21.85 11.86 3.47
N ALA A 70 -21.52 10.88 4.31
CA ALA A 70 -21.19 9.53 3.90
C ALA A 70 -22.35 8.88 3.14
N TRP A 71 -23.56 9.36 3.37
CA TRP A 71 -24.77 9.04 2.64
C TRP A 71 -25.13 10.09 1.60
N GLN A 72 -25.13 9.73 0.33
CA GLN A 72 -25.67 10.56 -0.74
C GLN A 72 -27.19 10.51 -0.72
N HIS A 73 -27.86 11.63 -0.49
CA HIS A 73 -29.29 11.73 -0.69
C HIS A 73 -29.63 11.49 -2.17
N ILE A 74 -30.51 10.54 -2.45
CA ILE A 74 -30.98 10.20 -3.79
C ILE A 74 -32.33 10.85 -4.05
N GLN A 75 -33.32 10.56 -3.21
CA GLN A 75 -34.69 11.05 -3.37
C GLN A 75 -35.49 10.93 -2.08
N THR A 76 -36.55 11.73 -1.95
CA THR A 76 -37.52 11.64 -0.83
C THR A 76 -38.66 10.67 -1.20
N CYS A 77 -38.98 9.75 -0.30
CA CYS A 77 -40.01 8.71 -0.45
C CYS A 77 -41.38 9.22 0.03
N SER A 78 -42.49 8.79 -0.58
CA SER A 78 -43.86 9.16 -0.14
C SER A 78 -44.31 8.38 1.10
N GLY A 79 -44.65 9.06 2.20
CA GLY A 79 -45.01 8.43 3.48
C GLY A 79 -46.47 8.64 3.91
N THR A 80 -46.99 7.72 4.74
CA THR A 80 -48.17 7.93 5.59
C THR A 80 -47.75 8.24 7.03
N SER A 81 -48.23 9.38 7.52
CA SER A 81 -48.02 10.00 8.83
C SER A 81 -48.55 9.20 10.04
N VAL A 82 -47.85 9.26 11.18
CA VAL A 82 -48.51 9.27 12.50
C VAL A 82 -47.93 10.40 13.36
N SER A 83 -48.85 11.15 13.95
CA SER A 83 -48.79 12.49 14.54
C SER A 83 -48.00 12.63 15.84
N SER A 84 -47.24 13.72 15.94
CA SER A 84 -46.67 14.29 17.17
C SER A 84 -47.69 15.12 17.95
N ALA A 85 -47.78 14.93 19.28
CA ALA A 85 -48.39 15.86 20.21
C ALA A 85 -47.34 16.32 21.25
N ASN A 86 -47.13 17.63 21.31
CA ASN A 86 -46.37 18.36 22.34
C ASN A 86 -47.29 18.58 23.58
N PRO A 87 -46.83 18.92 24.81
CA PRO A 87 -46.26 20.26 25.07
C PRO A 87 -45.26 20.44 26.27
N SER A 88 -44.35 21.44 26.17
CA SER A 88 -43.88 22.47 27.17
C SER A 88 -43.71 22.11 28.68
N SER A 89 -42.75 22.59 29.52
CA SER A 89 -41.72 23.66 29.47
C SER A 89 -41.03 23.89 30.86
N ILE A 90 -39.78 24.46 30.87
CA ILE A 90 -39.08 25.29 31.91
C ILE A 90 -38.48 24.62 33.19
N PRO A 91 -37.35 25.09 33.82
CA PRO A 91 -36.17 25.86 33.37
C PRO A 91 -34.79 25.22 33.68
N SER A 92 -33.76 25.80 33.05
CA SER A 92 -32.34 25.76 33.34
C SER A 92 -31.93 26.26 34.74
N ILE A 93 -31.01 25.54 35.41
CA ILE A 93 -30.17 26.04 36.50
C ILE A 93 -28.71 25.88 36.08
N SER A 94 -27.98 26.99 36.09
CA SER A 94 -26.52 27.01 36.00
C SER A 94 -25.92 26.74 37.38
N SER A 95 -24.80 26.02 37.44
CA SER A 95 -23.85 26.21 38.53
C SER A 95 -22.43 25.97 38.02
N SER A 96 -21.72 27.08 37.82
CA SER A 96 -20.27 27.16 37.71
C SER A 96 -19.65 26.91 39.07
N LYS A 97 -18.78 25.90 39.19
CA LYS A 97 -17.78 25.83 40.27
C LYS A 97 -16.40 25.79 39.67
N SER A 98 -15.69 26.90 39.82
CA SER A 98 -14.26 27.04 39.60
C SER A 98 -13.53 26.32 40.74
N SER A 99 -12.65 25.37 40.42
CA SER A 99 -11.69 24.82 41.39
C SER A 99 -10.28 25.22 40.97
N VAL A 100 -9.59 25.90 41.89
CA VAL A 100 -8.22 26.41 41.78
C VAL A 100 -7.26 25.24 41.57
N ILE A 101 -6.48 25.26 40.49
CA ILE A 101 -5.46 24.24 40.15
C ILE A 101 -4.25 24.44 41.09
N ALA A 102 -3.87 23.41 41.83
CA ALA A 102 -2.66 23.44 42.66
C ALA A 102 -1.41 23.25 41.77
N THR A 103 -0.38 24.06 42.00
CA THR A 103 0.90 23.97 41.27
C THR A 103 1.55 22.60 41.47
N GLY A 104 1.79 21.87 40.36
CA GLY A 104 2.49 20.57 40.35
C GLY A 104 1.64 19.38 39.89
N GLN A 105 0.36 19.58 39.53
CA GLN A 105 -0.50 18.50 39.04
C GLN A 105 -0.16 18.10 37.59
N GLN A 106 -0.09 16.80 37.34
CA GLN A 106 0.09 16.20 36.01
C GLN A 106 -1.12 15.34 35.66
N CYS A 107 -1.31 15.06 34.38
CA CYS A 107 -2.35 14.19 33.87
C CYS A 107 -1.77 12.86 33.42
N ASN A 108 -2.19 11.76 34.04
CA ASN A 108 -1.99 10.43 33.46
C ASN A 108 -3.05 10.21 32.38
N TRP A 109 -2.72 10.59 31.15
CA TRP A 109 -3.58 10.45 29.98
C TRP A 109 -3.32 9.12 29.31
N TYR A 110 -4.14 8.12 29.64
CA TYR A 110 -4.06 6.77 29.08
C TYR A 110 -2.66 6.14 29.19
N GLY A 111 -1.95 6.37 30.31
CA GLY A 111 -0.64 5.76 30.61
C GLY A 111 0.56 6.65 30.31
N SER A 112 0.35 7.83 29.72
CA SER A 112 1.39 8.83 29.47
C SER A 112 1.16 10.08 30.33
N VAL A 113 2.23 10.64 30.88
CA VAL A 113 2.14 11.75 31.84
C VAL A 113 2.35 13.09 31.14
N TYR A 114 1.36 13.97 31.21
CA TYR A 114 1.38 15.32 30.63
C TYR A 114 1.15 16.39 31.70
N SER A 115 1.55 17.63 31.44
CA SER A 115 1.20 18.76 32.32
C SER A 115 -0.30 19.08 32.21
N ILE A 116 -0.89 19.66 33.26
CA ILE A 116 -2.24 20.22 33.16
C ILE A 116 -2.18 21.67 32.67
N CYS A 117 -3.09 22.04 31.76
CA CYS A 117 -3.15 23.40 31.23
C CYS A 117 -3.63 24.39 32.29
N SER A 118 -3.01 25.57 32.32
CA SER A 118 -3.36 26.65 33.24
C SER A 118 -4.43 27.59 32.67
N GLN A 119 -4.53 27.70 31.34
CA GLN A 119 -5.48 28.60 30.68
C GLN A 119 -6.47 27.87 29.75
N THR A 120 -6.08 26.71 29.23
CA THR A 120 -6.95 25.88 28.37
C THR A 120 -7.98 25.13 29.22
N ASN A 121 -9.27 25.42 29.00
CA ASN A 121 -10.39 24.92 29.82
C ASN A 121 -10.98 23.58 29.33
N SER A 122 -10.73 23.18 28.09
CA SER A 122 -11.12 21.88 27.55
C SER A 122 -10.18 21.41 26.43
N GLY A 123 -9.90 20.12 26.34
CA GLY A 123 -9.05 19.49 25.34
C GLY A 123 -7.54 19.67 25.61
N TRP A 124 -6.76 19.56 24.54
CA TRP A 124 -5.31 19.74 24.57
C TRP A 124 -4.94 21.22 24.40
N GLY A 125 -3.91 21.65 25.12
CA GLY A 125 -3.30 22.97 24.98
C GLY A 125 -1.79 22.88 24.83
N TRP A 126 -1.16 23.99 24.44
CA TRP A 126 0.29 24.15 24.42
C TRP A 126 0.66 25.37 25.25
N GLU A 127 1.20 25.12 26.45
CA GLU A 127 1.51 26.16 27.43
C GLU A 127 2.88 25.86 28.05
N ASN A 128 3.68 26.89 28.35
CA ASN A 128 5.03 26.74 28.93
C ASN A 128 5.96 25.80 28.12
N ASN A 129 5.93 25.91 26.79
CA ASN A 129 6.75 25.13 25.84
C ASN A 129 6.57 23.59 25.91
N GLN A 130 5.41 23.11 26.35
CA GLN A 130 5.08 21.69 26.34
C GLN A 130 3.57 21.47 26.13
N SER A 131 3.21 20.27 25.68
CA SER A 131 1.80 19.86 25.60
C SER A 131 1.21 19.72 27.00
N CYS A 132 0.00 20.25 27.17
CA CYS A 132 -0.77 20.14 28.40
C CYS A 132 -2.21 19.69 28.10
N ILE A 133 -2.88 19.19 29.13
CA ILE A 133 -4.28 18.74 29.05
C ILE A 133 -5.13 19.58 29.99
N ALA A 134 -6.27 20.07 29.52
CA ALA A 134 -7.20 20.80 30.36
C ALA A 134 -7.62 19.95 31.58
N TYR A 135 -7.69 20.59 32.75
CA TYR A 135 -7.95 19.90 34.01
C TYR A 135 -9.26 19.11 33.97
N ALA A 136 -10.32 19.68 33.38
CA ALA A 136 -11.65 19.06 33.35
C ALA A 136 -11.65 17.73 32.59
N ASP A 137 -10.98 17.65 31.45
CA ASP A 137 -10.93 16.42 30.65
C ASP A 137 -10.03 15.38 31.31
N CYS A 138 -8.93 15.81 31.92
CA CYS A 138 -8.09 14.88 32.69
C CYS A 138 -8.82 14.33 33.92
N ALA A 139 -9.53 15.18 34.67
CA ALA A 139 -10.27 14.80 35.87
C ALA A 139 -11.50 13.95 35.56
N ALA A 140 -12.00 13.96 34.32
CA ALA A 140 -13.11 13.12 33.87
C ALA A 140 -12.69 11.67 33.53
N LEU A 141 -11.39 11.37 33.51
CA LEU A 141 -10.90 10.02 33.23
C LEU A 141 -11.11 9.08 34.42
N ALA A 142 -11.51 7.84 34.13
CA ALA A 142 -11.63 6.80 35.12
C ALA A 142 -10.24 6.23 35.51
N SER A 143 -10.08 5.87 36.79
CA SER A 143 -8.87 5.22 37.33
C SER A 143 -8.44 4.01 36.47
N PRO A 144 -7.13 3.80 36.21
CA PRO A 144 -5.95 4.43 36.85
C PRO A 144 -5.51 5.75 36.20
N TYR A 145 -6.28 6.29 35.27
CA TYR A 145 -5.98 7.52 34.56
C TYR A 145 -6.58 8.74 35.27
N GLY A 146 -6.12 9.92 34.88
CA GLY A 146 -6.59 11.20 35.40
C GLY A 146 -5.51 11.98 36.16
N VAL A 147 -5.94 12.95 36.96
CA VAL A 147 -5.03 13.90 37.60
C VAL A 147 -4.19 13.22 38.68
N ILE A 148 -2.87 13.33 38.57
CA ILE A 148 -1.87 12.77 39.49
C ILE A 148 -0.99 13.88 40.07
N GLY A 149 -0.54 13.73 41.33
CA GLY A 149 0.45 14.65 41.94
C GLY A 149 -0.05 15.59 43.05
N SER A 150 -0.85 15.12 44.00
CA SER A 150 -1.04 15.81 45.29
C SER A 150 -0.53 14.90 46.42
N ALA A 151 0.59 15.25 47.07
CA ALA A 151 1.24 14.40 48.06
C ALA A 151 0.68 14.62 49.48
N SER A 152 0.38 13.51 50.20
CA SER A 152 0.59 13.39 51.65
C SER A 152 0.53 11.92 52.13
N SER A 153 1.73 11.35 52.33
CA SER A 153 2.20 10.44 53.40
C SER A 153 1.26 9.49 54.16
N ALA A 154 1.57 8.18 54.12
CA ALA A 154 1.68 7.31 55.31
C ALA A 154 2.50 6.03 55.03
N SER A 155 3.48 5.76 55.88
CA SER A 155 4.45 4.67 55.81
C SER A 155 3.92 3.34 56.36
N SER A 156 4.37 2.19 55.82
CA SER A 156 4.94 1.10 56.64
C SER A 156 5.64 0.03 55.78
N SER A 157 6.77 -0.42 56.32
CA SER A 157 7.82 -1.30 55.81
C SER A 157 7.51 -2.80 55.89
N VAL A 158 8.21 -3.65 55.11
CA VAL A 158 9.12 -4.74 55.60
C VAL A 158 9.79 -5.49 54.42
N LEU A 159 11.14 -5.47 54.46
CA LEU A 159 12.19 -6.41 54.02
C LEU A 159 11.92 -7.57 53.02
N SER A 160 12.82 -7.72 52.04
CA SER A 160 13.69 -8.93 51.93
C SER A 160 14.91 -8.71 51.01
N SER A 161 15.94 -9.50 51.28
CA SER A 161 17.37 -9.27 51.12
C SER A 161 18.00 -9.89 49.87
N LYS A 162 19.12 -9.29 49.45
CA LYS A 162 20.15 -9.89 48.57
C LYS A 162 20.69 -11.21 49.14
N SER A 163 21.07 -12.15 48.27
CA SER A 163 22.29 -12.95 48.41
C SER A 163 22.66 -13.66 47.10
N SER A 164 23.92 -13.52 46.75
CA SER A 164 24.69 -14.15 45.68
C SER A 164 25.42 -15.39 46.19
N SER A 165 25.57 -16.44 45.38
CA SER A 165 26.82 -17.18 45.24
C SER A 165 26.78 -18.31 44.18
N SER A 166 27.94 -18.42 43.54
CA SER A 166 28.49 -19.41 42.61
C SER A 166 28.76 -20.79 43.21
N ILE A 167 28.80 -21.86 42.39
CA ILE A 167 30.02 -22.68 42.11
C ILE A 167 29.72 -23.89 41.19
N SER A 168 30.66 -24.09 40.27
CA SER A 168 31.02 -25.14 39.30
C SER A 168 31.15 -26.55 39.91
N THR A 169 30.91 -27.68 39.25
CA THR A 169 31.75 -28.42 38.26
C THR A 169 31.12 -29.83 38.17
N SER A 170 31.08 -30.54 37.04
CA SER A 170 32.21 -31.36 36.56
C SER A 170 31.86 -32.12 35.27
N VAL A 171 32.94 -32.34 34.53
CA VAL A 171 33.22 -33.00 33.25
C VAL A 171 32.85 -34.49 33.13
N SER A 172 32.66 -34.96 31.88
CA SER A 172 33.41 -36.05 31.18
C SER A 172 32.72 -36.40 29.84
N SER A 173 33.30 -36.05 28.68
CA SER A 173 34.08 -36.93 27.75
C SER A 173 33.36 -38.23 27.36
N SER A 174 33.21 -38.63 26.09
CA SER A 174 34.26 -38.78 25.07
C SER A 174 33.65 -39.05 23.69
N SER A 175 34.47 -38.78 22.67
CA SER A 175 34.27 -38.84 21.23
C SER A 175 34.60 -40.19 20.56
N VAL A 176 34.35 -40.22 19.24
CA VAL A 176 34.93 -41.05 18.15
C VAL A 176 34.20 -42.38 17.85
N GLY A 177 33.84 -42.75 16.61
CA GLY A 177 33.99 -42.13 15.29
C GLY A 177 33.51 -43.07 14.17
N SER A 178 33.44 -42.54 12.93
CA SER A 178 33.59 -43.17 11.58
C SER A 178 32.76 -44.45 11.26
N SER A 179 32.18 -44.73 10.09
CA SER A 179 32.44 -44.38 8.69
C SER A 179 31.38 -45.08 7.79
N VAL A 180 30.96 -44.39 6.72
CA VAL A 180 30.70 -44.79 5.32
C VAL A 180 30.10 -46.18 4.90
N VAL A 181 29.18 -46.10 3.92
CA VAL A 181 28.87 -47.00 2.77
C VAL A 181 27.54 -47.82 2.79
N SER A 182 26.59 -47.30 2.00
CA SER A 182 25.76 -47.88 0.92
C SER A 182 24.97 -49.21 1.03
N SER A 183 23.77 -49.10 0.45
CA SER A 183 23.01 -50.06 -0.38
C SER A 183 22.46 -51.34 0.28
N SER A 184 21.13 -51.47 0.34
CA SER A 184 20.32 -52.19 -0.67
C SER A 184 18.91 -52.52 -0.15
N SER A 185 17.99 -52.53 -1.10
CA SER A 185 16.60 -52.97 -1.07
C SER A 185 16.38 -54.42 -0.58
N ILE A 186 15.27 -54.70 0.10
CA ILE A 186 14.26 -55.75 -0.22
C ILE A 186 13.17 -55.83 0.88
N SER A 187 11.94 -55.61 0.43
CA SER A 187 10.66 -56.31 0.69
C SER A 187 10.25 -56.81 2.09
N SER A 188 9.07 -56.27 2.49
CA SER A 188 7.89 -56.95 3.04
C SER A 188 8.01 -57.86 4.26
N SER A 189 7.40 -57.44 5.36
CA SER A 189 6.66 -58.33 6.27
C SER A 189 5.57 -57.54 7.00
N SER A 190 4.34 -57.99 6.78
CA SER A 190 3.09 -57.57 7.37
C SER A 190 3.05 -57.78 8.88
N SER A 191 2.62 -56.75 9.63
CA SER A 191 1.97 -56.96 10.92
C SER A 191 0.77 -56.01 11.06
N SER A 192 -0.39 -56.66 11.19
CA SER A 192 -1.71 -56.07 11.25
C SER A 192 -1.93 -55.40 12.61
N ILE A 193 -2.13 -54.08 12.61
CA ILE A 193 -2.79 -53.40 13.74
C ILE A 193 -4.06 -52.76 13.18
N LYS A 194 -5.20 -53.28 13.64
CA LYS A 194 -6.54 -52.78 13.36
C LYS A 194 -6.69 -51.40 13.99
N SER A 195 -6.78 -50.36 13.17
CA SER A 195 -7.45 -49.11 13.54
C SER A 195 -8.63 -48.91 12.59
N SER A 196 -9.80 -48.82 13.18
CA SER A 196 -11.08 -48.56 12.53
C SER A 196 -11.08 -47.15 11.95
N VAL A 197 -10.82 -47.04 10.65
CA VAL A 197 -11.05 -45.81 9.89
C VAL A 197 -12.41 -45.94 9.23
N SER A 198 -13.39 -45.20 9.74
CA SER A 198 -14.66 -44.99 9.06
C SER A 198 -14.39 -44.26 7.75
N SER A 199 -14.50 -44.99 6.64
CA SER A 199 -14.49 -44.46 5.28
C SER A 199 -15.68 -43.52 5.09
N LEU A 200 -15.45 -42.22 5.22
CA LEU A 200 -16.30 -41.21 4.60
C LEU A 200 -16.08 -41.32 3.10
N SER A 201 -17.02 -42.03 2.47
CA SER A 201 -17.28 -41.94 1.05
C SER A 201 -17.35 -40.47 0.65
N SER A 202 -16.64 -40.14 -0.42
CA SER A 202 -16.74 -38.89 -1.14
C SER A 202 -18.20 -38.65 -1.55
N SER A 203 -18.94 -37.94 -0.71
CA SER A 203 -20.24 -37.41 -1.06
C SER A 203 -20.01 -36.28 -2.05
N SER A 204 -20.52 -36.47 -3.26
CA SER A 204 -20.81 -35.37 -4.18
C SER A 204 -21.48 -34.23 -3.41
N VAL A 205 -20.86 -33.05 -3.44
CA VAL A 205 -21.42 -31.84 -2.83
C VAL A 205 -22.85 -31.67 -3.34
N ALA A 206 -23.82 -31.75 -2.44
CA ALA A 206 -25.20 -31.41 -2.76
C ALA A 206 -25.22 -29.97 -3.29
N SER A 207 -25.53 -29.83 -4.57
CA SER A 207 -25.70 -28.54 -5.23
C SER A 207 -26.87 -27.81 -4.57
N GLY A 208 -26.61 -26.83 -3.71
CA GLY A 208 -27.66 -25.93 -3.21
C GLY A 208 -27.41 -25.26 -1.86
N ILE A 209 -26.55 -25.78 -0.99
CA ILE A 209 -26.31 -25.13 0.31
C ILE A 209 -25.21 -24.08 0.16
N THR A 210 -25.60 -22.81 0.18
CA THR A 210 -24.70 -21.64 0.20
C THR A 210 -24.63 -20.98 1.56
N THR A 211 -25.33 -21.50 2.57
CA THR A 211 -25.43 -20.89 3.89
C THR A 211 -25.34 -21.94 4.99
N TRP A 212 -24.48 -21.70 5.96
CA TRP A 212 -24.27 -22.54 7.14
C TRP A 212 -24.54 -21.71 8.40
N ASN A 213 -25.36 -22.23 9.30
CA ASN A 213 -25.67 -21.59 10.58
C ASN A 213 -25.18 -22.48 11.72
N TYR A 214 -24.60 -21.87 12.73
CA TYR A 214 -23.99 -22.53 13.87
C TYR A 214 -24.43 -21.82 15.15
N ASP A 215 -25.03 -22.57 16.07
CA ASP A 215 -25.37 -22.07 17.41
C ASP A 215 -24.12 -22.10 18.31
N ALA A 216 -24.08 -21.28 19.36
CA ALA A 216 -22.95 -21.28 20.30
C ALA A 216 -22.71 -22.64 20.97
N SER A 217 -23.73 -23.49 21.08
CA SER A 217 -23.61 -24.87 21.58
C SER A 217 -22.72 -25.77 20.71
N THR A 218 -22.44 -25.37 19.47
CA THR A 218 -21.55 -26.08 18.54
C THR A 218 -20.13 -25.51 18.50
N ALA A 219 -19.88 -24.43 19.24
CA ALA A 219 -18.55 -23.83 19.34
C ALA A 219 -17.64 -24.63 20.30
N VAL A 220 -16.34 -24.54 20.07
CA VAL A 220 -15.32 -24.84 21.06
C VAL A 220 -15.29 -23.69 22.07
N ILE A 221 -15.63 -24.00 23.31
CA ILE A 221 -15.63 -23.06 24.43
C ILE A 221 -14.34 -23.25 25.23
N THR A 222 -13.50 -22.22 25.29
CA THR A 222 -12.25 -22.25 26.04
C THR A 222 -12.39 -21.42 27.31
N ALA A 223 -12.16 -22.09 28.45
CA ALA A 223 -12.21 -21.46 29.76
C ALA A 223 -11.25 -20.24 29.83
N PRO A 224 -11.64 -19.15 30.53
CA PRO A 224 -12.79 -19.05 31.43
C PRO A 224 -14.16 -18.78 30.78
N ALA A 225 -14.33 -18.96 29.46
CA ALA A 225 -15.66 -18.93 28.86
C ALA A 225 -16.56 -20.09 29.34
N GLU A 226 -17.87 -19.87 29.38
CA GLU A 226 -18.89 -20.88 29.68
C GLU A 226 -20.01 -20.87 28.64
N LEU A 227 -20.67 -22.01 28.44
CA LEU A 227 -21.91 -22.08 27.67
C LEU A 227 -23.10 -22.11 28.64
N ALA A 228 -23.92 -21.07 28.64
CA ALA A 228 -25.13 -20.99 29.45
C ALA A 228 -26.30 -20.55 28.57
N ASP A 229 -27.45 -21.23 28.70
CA ASP A 229 -28.69 -20.92 27.97
C ASP A 229 -28.52 -20.81 26.44
N GLY A 230 -27.59 -21.61 25.87
CA GLY A 230 -27.30 -21.60 24.44
C GLY A 230 -26.44 -20.43 23.97
N VAL A 231 -25.79 -19.71 24.90
CA VAL A 231 -24.92 -18.56 24.65
C VAL A 231 -23.53 -18.82 25.21
N GLY A 232 -22.49 -18.52 24.43
CA GLY A 232 -21.11 -18.57 24.87
C GLY A 232 -20.74 -17.28 25.60
N ASN A 233 -20.62 -17.34 26.91
CA ASN A 233 -20.26 -16.20 27.76
C ASN A 233 -18.73 -16.17 27.89
N LEU A 234 -18.10 -15.09 27.40
CA LEU A 234 -16.71 -14.80 27.72
C LEU A 234 -16.66 -14.21 29.14
N MET A 235 -15.75 -14.70 30.00
CA MET A 235 -15.73 -14.33 31.43
C MET A 235 -14.37 -13.85 31.96
N GLY A 236 -13.36 -13.71 31.11
CA GLY A 236 -12.01 -13.30 31.53
C GLY A 236 -10.94 -13.55 30.47
N ASP A 237 -9.71 -13.15 30.77
CA ASP A 237 -8.56 -13.35 29.89
C ASP A 237 -8.39 -14.82 29.47
N GLY A 238 -8.08 -15.04 28.19
CA GLY A 238 -7.99 -16.36 27.57
C GLY A 238 -9.34 -17.00 27.19
N SER A 239 -10.48 -16.39 27.53
CA SER A 239 -11.80 -16.91 27.16
C SER A 239 -11.95 -16.93 25.64
N ALA A 240 -12.52 -18.00 25.08
CA ALA A 240 -12.82 -18.05 23.65
C ALA A 240 -14.10 -18.82 23.33
N VAL A 241 -14.83 -18.36 22.31
CA VAL A 241 -15.94 -19.06 21.66
C VAL A 241 -15.61 -19.16 20.18
N ILE A 242 -15.21 -20.34 19.72
CA ILE A 242 -14.67 -20.54 18.37
C ILE A 242 -15.35 -21.73 17.69
N TRP A 243 -15.91 -21.51 16.50
CA TRP A 243 -16.41 -22.58 15.64
C TRP A 243 -15.34 -23.04 14.67
N ASN A 244 -15.26 -24.36 14.49
CA ASN A 244 -14.49 -24.97 13.40
C ASN A 244 -15.45 -25.31 12.26
N VAL A 245 -15.23 -24.72 11.10
CA VAL A 245 -16.09 -24.77 9.93
C VAL A 245 -15.31 -25.40 8.78
N ASN A 246 -15.88 -26.40 8.12
CA ASN A 246 -15.28 -26.98 6.92
C ASN A 246 -16.00 -26.44 5.67
N LEU A 247 -15.33 -25.57 4.92
CA LEU A 247 -15.87 -24.96 3.71
C LEU A 247 -15.69 -25.88 2.50
N PRO A 248 -16.75 -26.14 1.72
CA PRO A 248 -16.70 -27.16 0.66
C PRO A 248 -15.98 -26.68 -0.61
N VAL A 249 -15.83 -25.37 -0.80
CA VAL A 249 -15.31 -24.77 -2.04
C VAL A 249 -14.48 -23.52 -1.72
N THR A 250 -13.50 -23.21 -2.57
CA THR A 250 -12.82 -21.92 -2.52
C THR A 250 -13.77 -20.84 -3.06
N GLY A 251 -13.90 -19.72 -2.35
CA GLY A 251 -14.82 -18.67 -2.74
C GLY A 251 -14.80 -17.49 -1.78
N GLU A 252 -15.67 -16.52 -2.05
CA GLU A 252 -15.91 -15.38 -1.18
C GLU A 252 -17.09 -15.66 -0.26
N TYR A 253 -16.87 -15.49 1.03
CA TYR A 253 -17.82 -15.81 2.07
C TYR A 253 -18.17 -14.59 2.92
N ARG A 254 -19.44 -14.43 3.28
CA ARG A 254 -19.90 -13.53 4.33
C ARG A 254 -19.99 -14.30 5.64
N ILE A 255 -19.24 -13.85 6.63
CA ILE A 255 -19.16 -14.41 7.97
C ILE A 255 -19.89 -13.44 8.90
N THR A 256 -20.88 -13.93 9.63
CA THR A 256 -21.72 -13.14 10.53
C THR A 256 -21.67 -13.76 11.92
N ILE A 257 -21.17 -13.04 12.91
CA ILE A 257 -21.17 -13.47 14.32
C ILE A 257 -22.19 -12.61 15.07
N ASN A 258 -23.18 -13.26 15.70
CA ASN A 258 -24.13 -12.58 16.56
C ASN A 258 -23.60 -12.55 17.99
N TRP A 259 -23.59 -11.37 18.60
CA TRP A 259 -23.03 -11.13 19.94
C TRP A 259 -23.86 -10.11 20.71
N SER A 260 -23.71 -10.06 22.03
CA SER A 260 -24.20 -8.95 22.87
C SER A 260 -23.21 -8.62 23.99
N ALA A 261 -23.21 -7.37 24.46
CA ALA A 261 -22.36 -6.89 25.54
C ALA A 261 -23.24 -6.11 26.53
N PRO A 262 -24.00 -6.79 27.39
CA PRO A 262 -25.05 -6.16 28.21
C PRO A 262 -24.52 -5.27 29.35
N TYR A 263 -23.21 -5.31 29.64
CA TYR A 263 -22.61 -4.65 30.80
C TYR A 263 -21.53 -3.66 30.38
N GLY A 264 -21.87 -2.74 29.47
CA GLY A 264 -20.94 -1.79 28.86
C GLY A 264 -20.30 -2.29 27.57
N THR A 265 -19.76 -1.34 26.80
CA THR A 265 -18.88 -1.59 25.63
C THR A 265 -17.78 -2.58 26.01
N LYS A 266 -17.21 -3.35 25.09
CA LYS A 266 -16.13 -4.33 25.34
C LYS A 266 -15.07 -4.22 24.25
N THR A 267 -13.83 -4.56 24.56
CA THR A 267 -12.78 -4.70 23.55
C THR A 267 -12.31 -6.13 23.57
N ASN A 268 -12.55 -6.86 22.48
CA ASN A 268 -12.18 -8.28 22.34
C ASN A 268 -11.65 -8.55 20.94
N THR A 269 -10.98 -9.69 20.77
CA THR A 269 -10.35 -10.09 19.52
C THR A 269 -11.30 -10.96 18.69
N LEU A 270 -11.58 -10.52 17.46
CA LEU A 270 -12.24 -11.37 16.44
C LEU A 270 -11.20 -12.31 15.85
N VAL A 271 -11.45 -13.61 15.90
CA VAL A 271 -10.51 -14.65 15.45
C VAL A 271 -10.96 -15.26 14.14
N VAL A 272 -10.04 -15.34 13.18
CA VAL A 272 -10.17 -16.13 11.95
C VAL A 272 -8.89 -16.94 11.74
N ASP A 273 -9.01 -18.27 11.69
CA ASP A 273 -7.89 -19.20 11.49
C ASP A 273 -6.70 -18.97 12.47
N GLY A 274 -7.02 -18.63 13.72
CA GLY A 274 -6.03 -18.36 14.77
C GLY A 274 -5.36 -16.98 14.70
N THR A 275 -5.63 -16.19 13.66
CA THR A 275 -5.25 -14.77 13.59
C THR A 275 -6.40 -13.91 14.10
N GLY A 276 -6.11 -12.78 14.76
CA GLY A 276 -7.18 -11.95 15.29
C GLY A 276 -6.91 -10.44 15.26
N ILE A 277 -8.00 -9.68 15.24
CA ILE A 277 -8.02 -8.22 15.26
C ILE A 277 -8.83 -7.77 16.48
N SER A 278 -8.24 -6.93 17.33
CA SER A 278 -8.96 -6.32 18.45
C SER A 278 -10.04 -5.39 17.93
N ASN A 279 -11.26 -5.54 18.45
CA ASN A 279 -12.44 -4.82 18.01
C ASN A 279 -13.24 -4.31 19.20
N VAL A 280 -13.89 -3.15 19.03
CA VAL A 280 -14.74 -2.53 20.04
C VAL A 280 -16.19 -2.94 19.80
N PHE A 281 -16.76 -3.64 20.77
CA PHE A 281 -18.12 -4.14 20.82
C PHE A 281 -18.97 -3.21 21.69
N ALA A 282 -19.81 -2.37 21.08
CA ALA A 282 -20.66 -1.42 21.81
C ALA A 282 -21.60 -2.11 22.83
N GLU A 283 -21.96 -1.40 23.90
CA GLU A 283 -22.94 -1.88 24.87
C GLU A 283 -24.28 -2.18 24.19
N THR A 284 -24.75 -3.41 24.37
CA THR A 284 -26.07 -3.83 23.89
C THR A 284 -26.54 -5.07 24.63
N ALA A 285 -27.77 -5.03 25.13
CA ALA A 285 -28.43 -6.20 25.70
C ALA A 285 -29.02 -7.11 24.62
N THR A 286 -29.42 -6.55 23.48
CA THR A 286 -29.95 -7.29 22.34
C THR A 286 -28.83 -7.83 21.46
N PRO A 287 -28.91 -9.09 20.98
CA PRO A 287 -27.95 -9.61 20.02
C PRO A 287 -27.85 -8.74 18.77
N VAL A 288 -26.64 -8.42 18.37
CA VAL A 288 -26.31 -7.68 17.14
C VAL A 288 -25.33 -8.47 16.30
N ALA A 289 -25.36 -8.26 14.99
CA ALA A 289 -24.54 -8.96 14.03
C ALA A 289 -23.24 -8.19 13.74
N TYR A 290 -22.09 -8.82 13.93
CA TYR A 290 -20.85 -8.41 13.28
C TYR A 290 -20.72 -9.17 11.96
N THR A 291 -20.52 -8.46 10.84
CA THR A 291 -20.43 -9.08 9.51
C THR A 291 -19.10 -8.73 8.84
N GLN A 292 -18.40 -9.73 8.32
CA GLN A 292 -17.20 -9.56 7.49
C GLN A 292 -17.33 -10.40 6.22
N THR A 293 -16.77 -9.92 5.11
CA THR A 293 -16.60 -10.74 3.90
C THR A 293 -15.13 -11.10 3.74
N LYS A 294 -14.85 -12.36 3.41
CA LYS A 294 -13.48 -12.86 3.24
C LYS A 294 -13.43 -13.91 2.12
N THR A 295 -12.38 -13.87 1.32
CA THR A 295 -12.06 -14.95 0.38
C THR A 295 -11.36 -16.06 1.14
N LEU A 296 -11.93 -17.26 1.08
CA LEU A 296 -11.45 -18.45 1.81
C LEU A 296 -11.27 -19.61 0.84
N ILE A 297 -10.28 -20.45 1.13
CA ILE A 297 -10.06 -21.68 0.39
C ILE A 297 -11.02 -22.78 0.86
N ALA A 298 -11.19 -23.84 0.06
CA ALA A 298 -11.88 -25.03 0.55
C ALA A 298 -11.06 -25.68 1.68
N GLY A 299 -11.74 -26.16 2.72
CA GLY A 299 -11.12 -26.84 3.85
C GLY A 299 -11.56 -26.32 5.22
N ALA A 300 -10.80 -26.70 6.24
CA ALA A 300 -11.08 -26.34 7.63
C ALA A 300 -10.66 -24.91 7.94
N HIS A 301 -11.58 -24.17 8.54
CA HIS A 301 -11.42 -22.80 9.00
C HIS A 301 -11.94 -22.67 10.43
N SER A 302 -11.49 -21.65 11.16
CA SER A 302 -12.04 -21.31 12.46
C SER A 302 -12.48 -19.86 12.56
N PHE A 303 -13.61 -19.60 13.22
CA PHE A 303 -14.17 -18.27 13.42
C PHE A 303 -14.63 -18.11 14.86
N GLY A 304 -14.42 -16.95 15.46
CA GLY A 304 -14.89 -16.74 16.82
C GLY A 304 -14.50 -15.42 17.44
N ILE A 305 -14.71 -15.32 18.75
CA ILE A 305 -14.26 -14.19 19.57
C ILE A 305 -13.42 -14.76 20.72
N GLN A 306 -12.30 -14.11 20.99
CA GLN A 306 -11.37 -14.42 22.07
C GLN A 306 -11.04 -13.16 22.86
N VAL A 307 -10.77 -13.33 24.16
CA VAL A 307 -10.24 -12.31 25.06
C VAL A 307 -8.73 -12.47 25.13
N GLY A 308 -7.97 -11.48 24.65
CA GLY A 308 -6.51 -11.43 24.80
C GLY A 308 -6.04 -10.73 26.08
N GLY A 309 -4.74 -10.82 26.39
CA GLY A 309 -4.18 -10.35 27.68
C GLY A 309 -4.26 -8.84 27.96
N SER A 310 -4.48 -8.01 26.94
CA SER A 310 -4.76 -6.57 27.08
C SER A 310 -6.23 -6.19 26.80
N ASP A 311 -7.04 -7.17 26.40
CA ASP A 311 -8.47 -7.03 26.11
C ASP A 311 -9.29 -7.27 27.38
N TRP A 312 -10.60 -7.01 27.33
CA TRP A 312 -11.46 -7.16 28.50
C TRP A 312 -12.84 -7.75 28.14
N GLY A 313 -13.15 -8.85 28.82
CA GLY A 313 -13.82 -9.97 28.15
C GLY A 313 -15.11 -10.47 28.75
N TYR A 314 -16.05 -9.58 29.07
CA TYR A 314 -17.41 -9.97 29.48
C TYR A 314 -18.42 -9.69 28.37
N MET A 315 -18.61 -10.65 27.47
CA MET A 315 -19.62 -10.54 26.42
C MET A 315 -20.19 -11.91 26.05
N ASN A 316 -21.34 -11.86 25.38
CA ASN A 316 -22.13 -13.01 24.98
C ASN A 316 -21.95 -13.24 23.48
N VAL A 317 -21.67 -14.47 23.09
CA VAL A 317 -21.52 -14.91 21.71
C VAL A 317 -22.62 -15.91 21.41
N HIS A 318 -23.53 -15.57 20.48
CA HIS A 318 -24.79 -16.29 20.28
C HIS A 318 -24.71 -17.30 19.14
N SER A 319 -24.20 -16.90 17.98
CA SER A 319 -24.19 -17.75 16.80
C SER A 319 -23.19 -17.28 15.75
N LEU A 320 -22.86 -18.18 14.82
CA LEU A 320 -22.12 -17.91 13.60
C LEU A 320 -22.98 -18.27 12.38
N LYS A 321 -22.97 -17.42 11.36
CA LYS A 321 -23.52 -17.70 10.04
C LYS A 321 -22.45 -17.47 8.98
N VAL A 322 -22.26 -18.43 8.10
CA VAL A 322 -21.32 -18.35 6.97
C VAL A 322 -22.12 -18.48 5.67
N GLU A 323 -21.91 -17.59 4.72
CA GLU A 323 -22.63 -17.55 3.45
C GLU A 323 -21.66 -17.47 2.27
N LEU A 324 -21.72 -18.40 1.32
CA LEU A 324 -20.99 -18.31 0.06
C LEU A 324 -21.65 -17.24 -0.83
N LEU A 325 -20.96 -16.12 -1.01
CA LEU A 325 -21.37 -15.06 -1.93
C LEU A 325 -21.06 -15.44 -3.38
N GLY A 326 -19.94 -16.15 -3.57
CA GLY A 326 -19.59 -16.64 -4.89
C GLY A 326 -18.32 -17.46 -4.91
N GLY A 327 -18.12 -18.23 -5.98
CA GLY A 327 -16.88 -18.94 -6.27
C GLY A 327 -16.63 -18.95 -7.78
N LEU A 328 -15.38 -18.76 -8.19
CA LEU A 328 -15.00 -18.73 -9.60
C LEU A 328 -13.73 -19.55 -9.81
N THR A 329 -13.82 -20.56 -10.68
CA THR A 329 -12.68 -21.38 -11.09
C THR A 329 -12.56 -21.38 -12.60
N VAL A 330 -11.39 -21.00 -13.12
CA VAL A 330 -11.05 -21.07 -14.54
C VAL A 330 -10.28 -22.36 -14.79
N THR A 331 -10.74 -23.19 -15.73
CA THR A 331 -10.12 -24.49 -16.03
C THR A 331 -9.40 -24.50 -17.37
N SER A 332 -9.77 -23.61 -18.30
CA SER A 332 -9.10 -23.48 -19.59
C SER A 332 -9.30 -22.06 -20.15
N PRO A 333 -8.37 -21.54 -20.95
CA PRO A 333 -7.00 -22.04 -21.10
C PRO A 333 -6.23 -21.92 -19.78
N ALA A 334 -5.13 -22.66 -19.67
CA ALA A 334 -4.21 -22.49 -18.54
C ALA A 334 -3.64 -21.07 -18.53
N ASN A 335 -3.33 -20.55 -17.35
CA ASN A 335 -2.60 -19.29 -17.25
C ASN A 335 -1.26 -19.40 -17.98
N PHE A 336 -0.90 -18.36 -18.73
CA PHE A 336 0.22 -18.27 -19.67
C PHE A 336 0.14 -19.18 -20.90
N ALA A 337 -1.03 -19.74 -21.24
CA ALA A 337 -1.16 -20.56 -22.44
C ALA A 337 -0.79 -19.81 -23.72
N GLN A 338 -0.09 -20.51 -24.61
CA GLN A 338 0.16 -20.10 -25.99
C GLN A 338 -0.96 -20.65 -26.88
N LEU A 339 -1.72 -19.75 -27.49
CA LEU A 339 -2.80 -20.06 -28.42
C LEU A 339 -2.32 -19.81 -29.87
N PRO A 340 -2.83 -20.55 -30.87
CA PRO A 340 -2.47 -20.32 -32.27
C PRO A 340 -2.87 -18.91 -32.75
N SER A 341 -2.12 -18.37 -33.70
CA SER A 341 -2.43 -17.07 -34.33
C SER A 341 -3.87 -17.04 -34.86
N GLY A 342 -4.54 -15.91 -34.68
CA GLY A 342 -5.94 -15.71 -35.10
C GLY A 342 -7.00 -16.48 -34.29
N SER A 343 -6.62 -17.19 -33.21
CA SER A 343 -7.59 -17.88 -32.36
C SER A 343 -8.37 -16.92 -31.46
N ASN A 344 -9.66 -17.16 -31.27
CA ASN A 344 -10.40 -16.57 -30.14
C ASN A 344 -9.99 -17.25 -28.83
N ILE A 345 -10.09 -16.54 -27.71
CA ILE A 345 -9.79 -17.10 -26.40
C ILE A 345 -11.07 -17.74 -25.85
N GLN A 346 -10.99 -19.03 -25.50
CA GLN A 346 -12.12 -19.81 -24.98
C GLN A 346 -11.94 -20.05 -23.48
N VAL A 347 -12.50 -19.19 -22.65
CA VAL A 347 -12.39 -19.30 -21.19
C VAL A 347 -13.46 -20.25 -20.66
N VAL A 348 -13.05 -21.49 -20.35
CA VAL A 348 -13.87 -22.46 -19.64
C VAL A 348 -13.78 -22.16 -18.15
N TYR A 349 -14.92 -21.92 -17.53
CA TYR A 349 -15.03 -21.63 -16.10
C TYR A 349 -16.18 -22.40 -15.45
N THR A 350 -16.08 -22.55 -14.13
CA THR A 350 -17.16 -22.96 -13.24
C THR A 350 -17.42 -21.82 -12.27
N LYS A 351 -18.69 -21.47 -12.06
CA LYS A 351 -19.11 -20.46 -11.08
C LYS A 351 -20.05 -21.05 -10.04
N LEU A 352 -20.00 -20.50 -8.84
CA LEU A 352 -20.90 -20.80 -7.71
C LEU A 352 -21.49 -19.49 -7.20
N GLY A 353 -22.69 -19.52 -6.62
CA GLY A 353 -23.42 -18.30 -6.24
C GLY A 353 -24.24 -17.68 -7.38
N SER A 354 -25.02 -16.65 -7.05
CA SER A 354 -26.03 -16.06 -7.95
C SER A 354 -25.49 -14.98 -8.89
N GLY A 355 -24.32 -14.39 -8.61
CA GLY A 355 -23.71 -13.35 -9.44
C GLY A 355 -23.37 -13.83 -10.86
N ASN A 356 -23.50 -12.95 -11.87
CA ASN A 356 -23.00 -13.25 -13.22
C ASN A 356 -21.48 -13.15 -13.26
N LEU A 357 -20.85 -13.83 -14.23
CA LEU A 357 -19.43 -13.65 -14.50
C LEU A 357 -19.21 -12.22 -15.00
N THR A 358 -18.16 -11.56 -14.56
CA THR A 358 -17.65 -10.34 -15.16
C THR A 358 -16.29 -10.60 -15.77
N TYR A 359 -15.94 -9.87 -16.84
CA TYR A 359 -14.59 -9.93 -17.37
C TYR A 359 -14.14 -8.60 -17.98
N SER A 360 -12.85 -8.32 -17.96
CA SER A 360 -12.22 -7.29 -18.77
C SER A 360 -11.00 -7.87 -19.48
N VAL A 361 -10.61 -7.24 -20.59
CA VAL A 361 -9.44 -7.65 -21.39
C VAL A 361 -8.49 -6.45 -21.47
N ASN A 362 -7.22 -6.67 -21.13
CA ASN A 362 -6.14 -5.67 -21.13
C ASN A 362 -6.54 -4.38 -20.40
N ASP A 363 -7.12 -4.53 -19.20
CA ASP A 363 -7.60 -3.43 -18.34
C ASP A 363 -8.65 -2.52 -19.01
N GLY A 364 -9.32 -3.04 -20.05
CA GLY A 364 -10.46 -2.39 -20.68
C GLY A 364 -11.71 -2.39 -19.79
N THR A 365 -12.82 -1.93 -20.37
CA THR A 365 -14.11 -1.89 -19.68
C THR A 365 -14.55 -3.28 -19.22
N THR A 366 -14.98 -3.39 -17.97
CA THR A 366 -15.60 -4.60 -17.43
C THR A 366 -16.94 -4.87 -18.10
N VAL A 367 -17.13 -6.11 -18.54
CA VAL A 367 -18.34 -6.61 -19.21
C VAL A 367 -18.99 -7.67 -18.32
N VAL A 368 -20.31 -7.58 -18.16
CA VAL A 368 -21.11 -8.64 -17.53
C VAL A 368 -21.42 -9.72 -18.57
N TYR A 369 -21.09 -10.96 -18.26
CA TYR A 369 -21.33 -12.14 -19.09
C TYR A 369 -22.39 -13.04 -18.46
N THR A 370 -23.54 -13.14 -19.13
CA THR A 370 -24.69 -13.96 -18.71
C THR A 370 -24.78 -15.29 -19.46
N GLY A 371 -23.84 -15.58 -20.37
CA GLY A 371 -23.81 -16.79 -21.16
C GLY A 371 -23.32 -18.01 -20.38
N ALA A 372 -23.43 -19.19 -21.01
CA ALA A 372 -22.84 -20.41 -20.50
C ALA A 372 -21.32 -20.45 -20.71
N SER A 373 -20.62 -21.27 -19.94
CA SER A 373 -19.22 -21.62 -20.19
C SER A 373 -19.11 -22.47 -21.47
N PRO A 374 -18.12 -22.24 -22.36
CA PRO A 374 -17.05 -21.25 -22.24
C PRO A 374 -17.47 -19.82 -22.60
N LEU A 375 -16.81 -18.84 -21.97
CA LEU A 375 -16.79 -17.46 -22.44
C LEU A 375 -15.85 -17.37 -23.66
N THR A 376 -16.38 -16.98 -24.83
CA THR A 376 -15.58 -16.70 -26.02
C THR A 376 -15.20 -15.22 -26.07
N ILE A 377 -13.91 -14.92 -26.08
CA ILE A 377 -13.36 -13.56 -26.23
C ILE A 377 -12.72 -13.44 -27.62
N PRO A 378 -13.27 -12.58 -28.51
CA PRO A 378 -12.64 -12.31 -29.81
C PRO A 378 -11.29 -11.63 -29.65
N THR A 379 -10.27 -12.12 -30.37
CA THR A 379 -8.93 -11.51 -30.38
C THR A 379 -8.82 -10.44 -31.47
N LYS A 380 -7.99 -9.42 -31.24
CA LYS A 380 -7.72 -8.33 -32.20
C LYS A 380 -6.43 -8.54 -33.01
N GLY A 381 -5.86 -9.76 -32.96
CA GLY A 381 -4.58 -10.11 -33.56
C GLY A 381 -3.67 -10.89 -32.61
N ASP A 382 -2.45 -11.15 -33.04
CA ASP A 382 -1.44 -11.78 -32.20
C ASP A 382 -1.00 -10.84 -31.08
N GLY A 383 -0.71 -11.37 -29.90
CA GLY A 383 -0.35 -10.55 -28.75
C GLY A 383 -0.56 -11.24 -27.41
N VAL A 384 -0.22 -10.51 -26.34
CA VAL A 384 -0.54 -10.89 -24.96
C VAL A 384 -1.92 -10.34 -24.61
N TYR A 385 -2.77 -11.20 -24.08
CA TYR A 385 -4.10 -10.89 -23.57
C TYR A 385 -4.13 -11.16 -22.07
N ARG A 386 -4.39 -10.13 -21.28
CA ARG A 386 -4.66 -10.23 -19.84
C ARG A 386 -6.17 -10.14 -19.65
N ILE A 387 -6.76 -11.15 -19.03
CA ILE A 387 -8.19 -11.25 -18.81
C ILE A 387 -8.41 -11.25 -17.31
N LYS A 388 -9.08 -10.22 -16.80
CA LYS A 388 -9.50 -10.17 -15.40
C LYS A 388 -10.93 -10.66 -15.35
N LEU A 389 -11.16 -11.80 -14.72
CA LEU A 389 -12.48 -12.41 -14.53
C LEU A 389 -12.93 -12.14 -13.10
N GLY A 390 -14.20 -11.85 -12.90
CA GLY A 390 -14.79 -11.70 -11.57
C GLY A 390 -16.23 -12.16 -11.54
N MET A 391 -16.94 -11.85 -10.46
CA MET A 391 -18.38 -12.08 -10.41
C MET A 391 -19.12 -10.93 -9.75
N GLU A 392 -20.29 -10.61 -10.30
CA GLU A 392 -21.17 -9.57 -9.74
C GLU A 392 -21.55 -9.87 -8.29
N GLY A 393 -21.55 -8.83 -7.45
CA GLY A 393 -21.86 -8.94 -6.03
C GLY A 393 -20.75 -9.55 -5.16
N THR A 394 -19.56 -9.76 -5.72
CA THR A 394 -18.37 -10.25 -5.01
C THR A 394 -17.13 -9.40 -5.35
N THR A 395 -16.08 -9.54 -4.54
CA THR A 395 -14.72 -9.04 -4.82
C THR A 395 -13.82 -10.07 -5.51
N LEU A 396 -14.36 -11.24 -5.87
CA LEU A 396 -13.58 -12.28 -6.55
C LEU A 396 -12.98 -11.77 -7.86
N SER A 397 -11.68 -12.03 -8.01
CA SER A 397 -10.93 -11.74 -9.21
C SER A 397 -10.02 -12.92 -9.54
N SER A 398 -10.04 -13.35 -10.80
CA SER A 398 -9.12 -14.34 -11.36
C SER A 398 -8.46 -13.72 -12.59
N ASN A 399 -7.13 -13.64 -12.57
CA ASN A 399 -6.37 -13.11 -13.69
C ASN A 399 -5.87 -14.26 -14.56
N LEU A 400 -6.15 -14.17 -15.86
CA LEU A 400 -5.72 -15.11 -16.88
C LEU A 400 -4.92 -14.35 -17.93
N ARG A 401 -3.63 -14.64 -18.06
CA ARG A 401 -2.78 -14.15 -19.15
C ARG A 401 -2.66 -15.24 -20.19
N VAL A 402 -2.88 -14.93 -21.46
CA VAL A 402 -2.62 -15.84 -22.58
C VAL A 402 -1.89 -15.10 -23.68
N THR A 403 -1.12 -15.83 -24.46
CA THR A 403 -0.47 -15.30 -25.66
C THR A 403 -1.17 -15.91 -26.87
N VAL A 404 -1.54 -15.10 -27.86
CA VAL A 404 -2.15 -15.55 -29.11
C VAL A 404 -1.13 -15.32 -30.23
N GLY A 405 -0.82 -16.37 -30.99
CA GLY A 405 0.11 -16.33 -32.12
C GLY A 405 1.53 -15.92 -31.73
N THR A 406 2.22 -15.16 -32.58
CA THR A 406 3.60 -14.71 -32.28
C THR A 406 3.60 -13.38 -31.55
N THR A 407 4.22 -13.35 -30.38
CA THR A 407 4.64 -12.10 -29.73
C THR A 407 6.10 -11.84 -30.07
N ASN A 408 6.44 -10.59 -30.38
CA ASN A 408 7.82 -10.18 -30.21
C ASN A 408 8.14 -10.33 -28.72
N LEU A 409 9.06 -11.24 -28.38
CA LEU A 409 9.56 -11.32 -27.02
C LEU A 409 10.09 -9.93 -26.64
N PRO A 410 9.71 -9.35 -25.49
CA PRO A 410 10.29 -8.09 -25.08
C PRO A 410 11.80 -8.31 -24.97
N ALA A 411 12.58 -7.53 -25.73
CA ALA A 411 14.02 -7.58 -25.65
C ALA A 411 14.47 -6.94 -24.34
N PHE A 412 15.57 -7.47 -23.77
CA PHE A 412 16.28 -6.77 -22.70
C PHE A 412 16.85 -5.47 -23.26
N VAL A 413 16.89 -4.44 -22.43
CA VAL A 413 17.67 -3.25 -22.75
C VAL A 413 19.14 -3.58 -22.49
N GLU A 414 19.99 -3.27 -23.44
CA GLU A 414 21.42 -3.54 -23.39
C GLU A 414 22.21 -2.22 -23.38
N ALA A 415 23.49 -2.30 -23.08
CA ALA A 415 24.43 -1.19 -23.24
C ALA A 415 25.33 -1.46 -24.45
N SER A 416 25.51 -0.46 -25.31
CA SER A 416 26.39 -0.49 -26.47
C SER A 416 27.21 0.79 -26.53
N GLY A 417 28.48 0.72 -26.10
CA GLY A 417 29.29 1.91 -25.89
C GLY A 417 28.60 2.86 -24.92
N THR A 418 28.38 4.10 -25.32
CA THR A 418 27.71 5.13 -24.50
C THR A 418 26.19 5.18 -24.67
N GLN A 419 25.59 4.16 -25.29
CA GLN A 419 24.15 4.15 -25.59
C GLN A 419 23.45 2.97 -24.92
N PHE A 420 22.22 3.20 -24.47
CA PHE A 420 21.28 2.10 -24.24
C PHE A 420 20.68 1.67 -25.58
N VAL A 421 20.43 0.37 -25.74
CA VAL A 421 19.83 -0.17 -26.96
C VAL A 421 18.72 -1.18 -26.63
N LEU A 422 17.68 -1.19 -27.43
CA LEU A 422 16.56 -2.13 -27.33
C LEU A 422 16.25 -2.68 -28.71
N GLY A 423 16.49 -3.97 -28.93
CA GLY A 423 16.29 -4.60 -30.25
C GLY A 423 17.16 -3.97 -31.35
N ASN A 424 18.44 -3.75 -31.07
CA ASN A 424 19.42 -3.11 -31.96
C ASN A 424 19.11 -1.66 -32.39
N LYS A 425 18.23 -0.98 -31.66
CA LYS A 425 17.96 0.46 -31.84
C LYS A 425 18.36 1.23 -30.59
N PRO A 426 18.84 2.47 -30.71
CA PRO A 426 19.03 3.35 -29.56
C PRO A 426 17.75 3.42 -28.71
N PHE A 427 17.90 3.31 -27.40
CA PHE A 427 16.80 3.37 -26.45
C PHE A 427 16.97 4.61 -25.57
N TYR A 428 16.24 5.66 -25.91
CA TYR A 428 16.19 6.86 -25.08
C TYR A 428 14.95 6.84 -24.19
N PHE A 429 15.08 7.32 -22.97
CA PHE A 429 13.94 7.35 -22.06
C PHE A 429 13.81 8.63 -21.25
N ASN A 430 12.55 9.03 -21.13
CA ASN A 430 12.11 9.87 -20.03
C ASN A 430 11.30 9.03 -19.05
N GLY A 431 11.32 9.41 -17.78
CA GLY A 431 10.68 8.65 -16.73
C GLY A 431 10.56 9.38 -15.40
N SER A 432 10.17 8.62 -14.38
CA SER A 432 10.01 9.12 -13.02
C SER A 432 10.42 8.08 -12.00
N ASN A 433 10.83 8.58 -10.84
CA ASN A 433 10.85 7.82 -9.60
C ASN A 433 9.44 7.67 -9.03
N GLN A 434 9.19 6.54 -8.36
CA GLN A 434 8.07 6.39 -7.44
C GLN A 434 8.32 5.27 -6.43
N TYR A 435 8.78 5.61 -5.23
CA TYR A 435 9.15 4.67 -4.17
C TYR A 435 7.94 3.93 -3.58
N TYR A 436 6.74 4.55 -3.55
CA TYR A 436 5.62 3.96 -2.82
C TYR A 436 5.08 2.69 -3.46
N LEU A 437 5.43 2.39 -4.73
CA LEU A 437 4.98 1.19 -5.43
C LEU A 437 5.31 -0.09 -4.66
N MET A 438 6.38 -0.08 -3.86
CA MET A 438 6.85 -1.23 -3.11
C MET A 438 5.95 -1.59 -1.90
N TYR A 439 5.11 -0.67 -1.43
CA TYR A 439 4.27 -0.89 -0.23
C TYR A 439 2.82 -0.38 -0.34
N LYS A 440 2.45 0.28 -1.44
CA LYS A 440 1.08 0.76 -1.69
C LYS A 440 0.27 -0.23 -2.53
N PRO A 441 -1.07 -0.26 -2.34
CA PRO A 441 -1.94 -1.22 -3.02
C PRO A 441 -1.99 -1.03 -4.54
N GLU A 442 -2.45 -2.07 -5.23
CA GLU A 442 -2.52 -2.16 -6.70
C GLU A 442 -3.17 -0.95 -7.35
N SER A 443 -4.24 -0.43 -6.78
CA SER A 443 -4.97 0.71 -7.34
C SER A 443 -4.16 2.01 -7.38
N MET A 444 -3.28 2.26 -6.41
CA MET A 444 -2.34 3.40 -6.43
C MET A 444 -1.24 3.21 -7.48
N ALA A 445 -0.77 1.97 -7.64
CA ALA A 445 0.17 1.64 -8.72
C ALA A 445 -0.50 1.87 -10.08
N ASN A 446 -1.74 1.41 -10.27
CA ASN A 446 -2.49 1.59 -11.52
C ASN A 446 -2.68 3.06 -11.88
N ASP A 447 -3.04 3.92 -10.91
CA ASP A 447 -3.14 5.36 -11.14
C ASP A 447 -1.79 5.98 -11.52
N PHE A 448 -0.71 5.61 -10.82
CA PHE A 448 0.64 6.05 -11.16
C PHE A 448 1.04 5.67 -12.59
N PHE A 449 0.88 4.41 -12.98
CA PHE A 449 1.23 3.94 -14.32
C PHE A 449 0.36 4.59 -15.41
N ALA A 450 -0.93 4.86 -15.13
CA ALA A 450 -1.79 5.62 -16.04
C ALA A 450 -1.27 7.05 -16.26
N ARG A 451 -0.75 7.72 -15.21
CA ARG A 451 -0.14 9.05 -15.31
C ARG A 451 1.19 9.03 -16.06
N ALA A 452 2.07 8.08 -15.72
CA ALA A 452 3.34 7.89 -16.41
C ALA A 452 3.10 7.69 -17.92
N LYS A 453 2.08 6.88 -18.28
CA LYS A 453 1.68 6.66 -19.67
C LYS A 453 1.14 7.92 -20.34
N ALA A 454 0.33 8.72 -19.65
CA ALA A 454 -0.19 9.97 -20.20
C ALA A 454 0.90 11.03 -20.45
N LEU A 455 2.03 10.92 -19.76
CA LEU A 455 3.26 11.71 -19.97
C LEU A 455 4.26 11.05 -20.92
N ASP A 456 3.87 9.94 -21.57
CA ASP A 456 4.68 9.23 -22.55
C ASP A 456 6.03 8.71 -21.99
N MET A 457 6.09 8.48 -20.67
CA MET A 457 7.26 7.94 -19.98
C MET A 457 7.50 6.48 -20.36
N LYS A 458 8.77 6.10 -20.48
CA LYS A 458 9.21 4.74 -20.86
C LYS A 458 9.93 3.99 -19.75
N VAL A 459 10.39 4.68 -18.72
CA VAL A 459 11.08 4.07 -17.58
C VAL A 459 10.50 4.55 -16.27
N VAL A 460 10.33 3.62 -15.33
CA VAL A 460 9.98 3.93 -13.94
C VAL A 460 11.11 3.42 -13.06
N ARG A 461 11.63 4.30 -12.20
CA ARG A 461 12.56 3.90 -11.15
C ARG A 461 11.82 3.74 -9.83
N THR A 462 12.04 2.62 -9.17
CA THR A 462 11.46 2.33 -7.85
C THR A 462 12.38 1.39 -7.09
N TRP A 463 11.91 0.93 -5.94
CA TRP A 463 12.68 0.16 -4.98
C TRP A 463 12.11 -1.25 -4.83
N MET A 464 13.00 -2.22 -4.64
CA MET A 464 12.65 -3.62 -4.44
C MET A 464 13.36 -4.17 -3.19
N PHE A 465 13.33 -3.39 -2.11
CA PHE A 465 13.94 -3.74 -0.83
C PHE A 465 13.08 -3.26 0.34
N CYS A 466 13.35 -3.87 1.50
CA CYS A 466 13.06 -3.35 2.82
C CYS A 466 13.78 -4.28 3.79
N ASN A 467 14.72 -3.75 4.57
CA ASN A 467 15.52 -4.49 5.52
C ASN A 467 15.55 -3.85 6.92
N GLY A 468 14.60 -2.95 7.19
CA GLY A 468 14.40 -2.36 8.50
C GLY A 468 13.88 -3.34 9.55
N SER A 469 13.77 -2.87 10.79
CA SER A 469 13.21 -3.62 11.92
C SER A 469 11.67 -3.49 12.03
N SER A 470 11.07 -2.56 11.30
CA SER A 470 9.63 -2.29 11.23
C SER A 470 9.07 -2.59 9.84
N THR A 471 7.74 -2.70 9.74
CA THR A 471 7.03 -2.77 8.46
C THR A 471 6.54 -1.38 8.04
N HIS A 472 6.29 -1.21 6.75
CA HIS A 472 5.65 -0.02 6.18
C HIS A 472 4.34 -0.45 5.54
N ASP A 473 3.22 0.06 6.05
CA ASP A 473 1.86 -0.36 5.67
C ASP A 473 1.69 -1.90 5.63
N GLY A 474 2.33 -2.58 6.58
CA GLY A 474 2.24 -4.04 6.74
C GLY A 474 3.18 -4.84 5.83
N VAL A 475 4.13 -4.22 5.12
CA VAL A 475 5.10 -4.92 4.28
C VAL A 475 6.56 -4.59 4.61
N CYS A 476 7.45 -5.57 4.38
CA CYS A 476 8.90 -5.42 4.40
C CYS A 476 9.55 -6.74 3.93
N ILE A 477 9.93 -6.82 2.65
CA ILE A 477 10.33 -8.07 1.99
C ILE A 477 11.46 -8.83 2.71
N ASN A 478 12.40 -8.12 3.32
CA ASN A 478 13.55 -8.70 4.00
C ASN A 478 13.76 -8.10 5.39
N LYS A 479 12.66 -7.90 6.14
CA LYS A 479 12.69 -7.39 7.52
C LYS A 479 13.78 -8.06 8.36
N LYS A 480 14.47 -7.28 9.19
CA LYS A 480 15.49 -7.77 10.13
C LYS A 480 14.84 -8.67 11.20
N SER A 481 15.45 -9.82 11.46
CA SER A 481 14.98 -10.83 12.40
C SER A 481 16.18 -11.47 13.12
N GLY A 482 16.45 -10.99 14.34
CA GLY A 482 17.65 -11.35 15.09
C GLY A 482 18.93 -10.83 14.41
N THR A 483 19.88 -11.73 14.16
CA THR A 483 21.13 -11.45 13.43
C THR A 483 21.02 -11.68 11.92
N SER A 484 19.84 -12.01 11.41
CA SER A 484 19.57 -12.30 9.99
C SER A 484 18.35 -11.52 9.50
N PHE A 485 17.85 -11.88 8.33
CA PHE A 485 16.71 -11.26 7.66
C PHE A 485 15.77 -12.32 7.10
N ILE A 486 14.47 -12.02 7.04
CA ILE A 486 13.45 -13.05 6.80
C ILE A 486 13.55 -13.72 5.42
N LEU A 487 13.96 -13.00 4.36
CA LEU A 487 14.15 -13.60 3.03
C LEU A 487 15.48 -14.32 2.91
N VAL A 488 16.45 -14.03 3.79
CA VAL A 488 17.74 -14.74 3.86
C VAL A 488 17.58 -16.11 4.53
N LYS A 489 16.67 -16.24 5.51
CA LYS A 489 16.39 -17.52 6.18
C LYS A 489 15.88 -18.58 5.19
N PRO A 490 16.26 -19.87 5.37
CA PRO A 490 15.59 -20.98 4.71
C PRO A 490 14.09 -21.00 5.00
N GLU A 491 13.27 -21.40 4.03
CA GLU A 491 11.81 -21.36 4.17
C GLU A 491 11.28 -22.22 5.34
N SER A 492 11.95 -23.32 5.65
CA SER A 492 11.64 -24.21 6.78
C SER A 492 11.83 -23.55 8.14
N GLU A 493 12.62 -22.48 8.23
CA GLU A 493 12.93 -21.76 9.47
C GLU A 493 12.08 -20.49 9.65
N ARG A 494 11.27 -20.13 8.66
CA ARG A 494 10.42 -18.94 8.71
C ARG A 494 9.15 -19.22 9.50
N THR A 495 8.76 -18.29 10.38
CA THR A 495 7.45 -18.36 11.05
C THR A 495 6.31 -18.13 10.06
N ALA A 496 5.08 -18.41 10.45
CA ALA A 496 3.90 -18.15 9.62
C ALA A 496 3.77 -16.66 9.27
N GLU A 497 4.07 -15.78 10.23
CA GLU A 497 4.05 -14.32 10.07
C GLU A 497 5.14 -13.85 9.11
N GLU A 498 6.36 -14.39 9.21
CA GLU A 498 7.45 -14.07 8.29
C GLU A 498 7.11 -14.49 6.85
N LYS A 499 6.49 -15.66 6.66
CA LYS A 499 6.01 -16.12 5.34
C LYS A 499 4.92 -15.22 4.78
N ALA A 500 3.94 -14.82 5.60
CA ALA A 500 2.86 -13.92 5.20
C ALA A 500 3.40 -12.55 4.77
N LEU A 501 4.39 -12.01 5.51
CA LEU A 501 5.02 -10.73 5.20
C LEU A 501 5.78 -10.76 3.87
N ILE A 502 6.54 -11.84 3.61
CA ILE A 502 7.25 -12.07 2.35
C ILE A 502 6.25 -12.20 1.20
N ALA A 503 5.23 -13.05 1.34
CA ALA A 503 4.22 -13.28 0.31
C ALA A 503 3.51 -11.97 -0.07
N ARG A 504 3.14 -11.16 0.93
CA ARG A 504 2.50 -9.86 0.69
C ARG A 504 3.45 -8.87 0.00
N SER A 505 4.72 -8.84 0.39
CA SER A 505 5.70 -7.96 -0.26
C SER A 505 5.91 -8.34 -1.73
N PHE A 506 6.00 -9.64 -2.02
CA PHE A 506 6.07 -10.13 -3.41
C PHE A 506 4.81 -9.80 -4.20
N GLU A 507 3.61 -9.90 -3.63
CA GLU A 507 2.38 -9.55 -4.33
C GLU A 507 2.40 -8.11 -4.87
N LEU A 508 2.92 -7.16 -4.08
CA LEU A 508 3.04 -5.75 -4.51
C LEU A 508 4.12 -5.57 -5.57
N PHE A 509 5.26 -6.25 -5.40
CA PHE A 509 6.35 -6.22 -6.38
C PHE A 509 5.91 -6.80 -7.72
N ASP A 510 5.23 -7.94 -7.67
CA ASP A 510 4.69 -8.64 -8.81
C ASP A 510 3.70 -7.76 -9.57
N ASN A 511 2.87 -7.03 -8.84
CA ASN A 511 1.90 -6.12 -9.42
C ASN A 511 2.56 -4.98 -10.20
N TYR A 512 3.50 -4.22 -9.62
CA TYR A 512 4.09 -3.11 -10.36
C TYR A 512 4.98 -3.57 -11.53
N VAL A 513 5.59 -4.77 -11.45
CA VAL A 513 6.29 -5.38 -12.59
C VAL A 513 5.30 -5.72 -13.70
N ALA A 514 4.14 -6.31 -13.37
CA ALA A 514 3.10 -6.60 -14.34
C ALA A 514 2.50 -5.33 -14.96
N GLN A 515 2.32 -4.26 -14.17
CA GLN A 515 1.85 -2.95 -14.65
C GLN A 515 2.87 -2.29 -15.60
N ALA A 516 4.17 -2.37 -15.30
CA ALA A 516 5.20 -1.89 -16.21
C ALA A 516 5.19 -2.68 -17.54
N GLU A 517 5.06 -4.01 -17.49
CA GLU A 517 4.92 -4.85 -18.69
C GLU A 517 3.67 -4.46 -19.50
N ALA A 518 2.56 -4.18 -18.82
CA ALA A 518 1.29 -3.83 -19.46
C ALA A 518 1.32 -2.47 -20.17
N ASN A 519 2.17 -1.55 -19.71
CA ASN A 519 2.27 -0.20 -20.24
C ASN A 519 3.47 -0.01 -21.17
N ASP A 520 4.16 -1.09 -21.55
CA ASP A 520 5.41 -1.04 -22.34
C ASP A 520 6.43 -0.06 -21.72
N MET A 521 6.60 -0.20 -20.41
CA MET A 521 7.60 0.54 -19.64
C MET A 521 8.69 -0.42 -19.18
N ARG A 522 9.85 0.12 -18.85
CA ARG A 522 10.96 -0.62 -18.22
C ARG A 522 11.18 -0.14 -16.79
N LEU A 523 11.75 -1.01 -15.98
CA LEU A 523 12.04 -0.73 -14.58
C LEU A 523 13.54 -0.59 -14.31
N VAL A 524 13.87 0.42 -13.52
CA VAL A 524 15.15 0.54 -12.80
C VAL A 524 14.85 0.27 -11.32
N LEU A 525 15.47 -0.76 -10.75
CA LEU A 525 15.12 -1.25 -9.42
C LEU A 525 16.31 -1.21 -8.49
N SER A 526 16.22 -0.38 -7.44
CA SER A 526 17.20 -0.39 -6.36
C SER A 526 16.99 -1.57 -5.42
N LEU A 527 18.09 -2.22 -5.03
CA LEU A 527 18.12 -3.40 -4.16
C LEU A 527 18.43 -3.09 -2.68
N SER A 528 18.80 -1.84 -2.36
CA SER A 528 19.00 -1.36 -0.99
C SER A 528 18.99 0.18 -0.96
N ASP A 529 19.33 0.78 0.17
CA ASP A 529 19.39 2.23 0.35
C ASP A 529 20.58 2.62 1.20
N TYR A 530 21.14 3.80 0.97
CA TYR A 530 22.02 4.42 1.95
C TYR A 530 21.23 5.01 3.11
N TRP A 531 20.03 5.51 2.84
CA TRP A 531 19.18 6.16 3.83
C TRP A 531 18.38 5.17 4.67
N ASP A 532 18.15 5.52 5.93
CA ASP A 532 17.52 4.64 6.91
C ASP A 532 15.99 4.83 6.95
N TYR A 533 15.34 4.76 5.78
CA TYR A 533 13.89 4.90 5.68
C TYR A 533 13.16 3.56 5.72
N PHE A 534 13.70 2.56 5.01
CA PHE A 534 13.15 1.20 4.92
C PHE A 534 14.22 0.16 5.34
N GLY A 535 15.16 0.59 6.17
CA GLY A 535 16.46 -0.06 6.39
C GLY A 535 17.49 0.41 5.36
N LYS A 536 18.77 0.26 5.70
CA LYS A 536 19.93 0.73 4.92
C LYS A 536 20.92 -0.39 4.62
N ILE A 537 21.81 -0.18 3.65
CA ILE A 537 22.79 -1.17 3.20
C ILE A 537 23.74 -1.61 4.32
N GLU A 538 24.07 -0.70 5.23
CA GLU A 538 24.92 -1.00 6.39
C GLU A 538 24.23 -1.86 7.46
N ASP A 539 22.91 -2.12 7.36
CA ASP A 539 22.25 -3.09 8.24
C ASP A 539 22.78 -4.51 8.05
N TYR A 540 23.27 -4.83 6.85
CA TYR A 540 23.98 -6.08 6.56
C TYR A 540 25.42 -6.04 7.10
N GLY A 541 25.97 -4.85 7.32
CA GLY A 541 27.34 -4.57 7.78
C GLY A 541 28.03 -3.52 6.93
N PRO A 542 29.18 -2.96 7.38
CA PRO A 542 29.95 -2.01 6.59
C PRO A 542 30.43 -2.64 5.28
N TYR A 543 30.74 -1.85 4.25
CA TYR A 543 31.12 -2.35 2.92
C TYR A 543 32.23 -3.42 2.93
N GLY A 544 33.22 -3.30 3.84
CA GLY A 544 34.30 -4.26 4.02
C GLY A 544 33.88 -5.63 4.58
N SER A 545 32.68 -5.74 5.16
CA SER A 545 32.15 -6.96 5.79
C SER A 545 31.83 -8.05 4.78
N ALA A 546 32.66 -9.09 4.74
CA ALA A 546 32.41 -10.28 3.91
C ALA A 546 31.12 -11.03 4.32
N ALA A 547 30.82 -11.07 5.63
CA ALA A 547 29.59 -11.65 6.15
C ALA A 547 28.37 -10.85 5.69
N GLY A 548 28.45 -9.51 5.75
CA GLY A 548 27.39 -8.62 5.28
C GLY A 548 27.12 -8.76 3.79
N ARG A 549 28.17 -8.78 2.96
CA ARG A 549 28.04 -9.08 1.53
C ARG A 549 27.41 -10.43 1.26
N THR A 550 27.70 -11.44 2.08
CA THR A 550 27.08 -12.78 1.94
C THR A 550 25.57 -12.74 2.23
N LEU A 551 25.15 -12.04 3.29
CA LEU A 551 23.72 -11.86 3.59
C LEU A 551 23.01 -11.11 2.46
N PHE A 552 23.60 -10.03 1.95
CA PHE A 552 23.02 -9.24 0.87
C PHE A 552 22.94 -10.05 -0.44
N LYS A 553 23.99 -10.79 -0.83
CA LYS A 553 23.95 -11.70 -1.99
C LYS A 553 22.89 -12.79 -1.84
N THR A 554 22.66 -13.30 -0.63
CA THR A 554 21.60 -14.29 -0.38
C THR A 554 20.22 -13.66 -0.56
N PHE A 555 20.00 -12.44 -0.04
CA PHE A 555 18.78 -11.68 -0.29
C PHE A 555 18.54 -11.47 -1.80
N ILE A 556 19.54 -10.97 -2.53
CA ILE A 556 19.46 -10.75 -3.99
C ILE A 556 19.12 -12.06 -4.70
N THR A 557 19.80 -13.15 -4.37
CA THR A 557 19.54 -14.47 -4.99
C THR A 557 18.10 -14.91 -4.80
N ASN A 558 17.57 -14.79 -3.59
CA ASN A 558 16.22 -15.23 -3.28
C ASN A 558 15.16 -14.32 -3.93
N LEU A 559 15.42 -13.01 -3.95
CA LEU A 559 14.56 -12.01 -4.62
C LEU A 559 14.50 -12.26 -6.13
N LEU A 560 15.64 -12.37 -6.80
CA LEU A 560 15.73 -12.46 -8.27
C LEU A 560 15.27 -13.82 -8.82
N ASN A 561 15.27 -14.87 -8.00
CA ASN A 561 14.71 -16.19 -8.36
C ASN A 561 13.19 -16.27 -8.21
N HIS A 562 12.54 -15.30 -7.56
CA HIS A 562 11.08 -15.27 -7.44
C HIS A 562 10.44 -15.23 -8.83
N VAL A 563 9.44 -16.09 -9.05
CA VAL A 563 8.65 -16.15 -10.28
C VAL A 563 7.39 -15.34 -10.06
N ASN A 564 7.28 -14.24 -10.78
CA ASN A 564 6.09 -13.40 -10.76
C ASN A 564 4.90 -14.19 -11.33
N PRO A 565 3.85 -14.47 -10.53
CA PRO A 565 2.69 -15.26 -10.96
C PRO A 565 1.76 -14.49 -11.92
N LEU A 566 2.00 -13.19 -12.15
CA LEU A 566 1.25 -12.34 -13.09
C LEU A 566 1.93 -12.27 -14.46
N THR A 567 3.27 -12.30 -14.51
CA THR A 567 4.03 -12.29 -15.79
C THR A 567 4.53 -13.67 -16.21
N GLY A 568 4.62 -14.61 -15.28
CA GLY A 568 5.11 -15.98 -15.47
C GLY A 568 6.64 -16.07 -15.57
N LYS A 569 7.35 -14.99 -15.26
CA LYS A 569 8.82 -14.89 -15.38
C LYS A 569 9.47 -14.75 -14.02
N ALA A 570 10.61 -15.41 -13.85
CA ALA A 570 11.52 -15.06 -12.76
C ALA A 570 12.03 -13.64 -12.96
N TYR A 571 12.18 -12.83 -11.91
CA TYR A 571 12.66 -11.44 -12.07
C TYR A 571 14.01 -11.33 -12.79
N LYS A 572 14.93 -12.27 -12.55
CA LYS A 572 16.21 -12.39 -13.29
C LYS A 572 16.07 -12.61 -14.81
N ASN A 573 14.89 -13.05 -15.25
CA ASN A 573 14.56 -13.37 -16.64
C ASN A 573 13.46 -12.45 -17.19
N ASP A 574 13.02 -11.41 -16.46
CA ASP A 574 11.96 -10.52 -16.93
C ASP A 574 12.54 -9.30 -17.65
N PRO A 575 12.40 -9.19 -18.98
CA PRO A 575 12.91 -8.04 -19.76
C PRO A 575 12.17 -6.72 -19.47
N THR A 576 11.08 -6.77 -18.68
CA THR A 576 10.45 -5.57 -18.13
C THR A 576 11.38 -4.86 -17.14
N ILE A 577 12.21 -5.61 -16.44
CA ILE A 577 13.24 -5.07 -15.55
C ILE A 577 14.49 -4.83 -16.40
N MET A 578 14.75 -3.56 -16.68
CA MET A 578 15.87 -3.12 -17.51
C MET A 578 17.19 -3.17 -16.73
N MET A 579 17.17 -2.70 -15.48
CA MET A 579 18.40 -2.46 -14.72
C MET A 579 18.19 -2.68 -13.22
N TRP A 580 19.19 -3.29 -12.60
CA TRP A 580 19.34 -3.36 -11.15
C TRP A 580 20.31 -2.28 -10.68
N GLU A 581 19.93 -1.51 -9.67
CA GLU A 581 20.86 -0.66 -8.92
C GLU A 581 21.31 -1.38 -7.66
N LEU A 582 22.62 -1.36 -7.38
CA LEU A 582 23.18 -2.01 -6.19
C LEU A 582 22.52 -1.49 -4.90
N ALA A 583 22.33 -0.17 -4.83
CA ALA A 583 21.56 0.50 -3.80
C ALA A 583 21.14 1.89 -4.28
N ASN A 584 20.23 2.54 -3.56
CA ASN A 584 19.92 3.93 -3.72
C ASN A 584 21.00 4.75 -3.02
N GLU A 585 21.71 5.59 -3.78
CA GLU A 585 22.70 6.55 -3.28
C GLU A 585 23.78 5.97 -2.33
N PRO A 586 24.40 4.81 -2.62
CA PRO A 586 25.41 4.26 -1.73
C PRO A 586 26.62 5.20 -1.66
N ARG A 587 26.85 5.80 -0.48
CA ARG A 587 27.95 6.75 -0.26
C ARG A 587 29.17 6.08 0.35
N TYR A 588 30.33 6.66 0.03
CA TYR A 588 31.63 6.33 0.60
C TYR A 588 32.37 7.62 0.96
N THR A 589 33.39 7.50 1.81
CA THR A 589 34.38 8.54 2.07
C THR A 589 35.73 8.10 1.53
N ASN A 590 36.68 9.03 1.48
CA ASN A 590 38.07 8.71 1.13
C ASN A 590 38.67 7.60 2.00
N SER A 591 38.22 7.45 3.25
CA SER A 591 38.75 6.44 4.18
C SER A 591 38.22 5.03 3.95
N ASN A 592 37.03 4.85 3.38
CA ASN A 592 36.44 3.53 3.13
C ASN A 592 36.27 3.20 1.63
N PHE A 593 36.77 4.05 0.72
CA PHE A 593 36.66 3.85 -0.72
C PHE A 593 37.19 2.49 -1.21
N ALA A 594 38.27 1.99 -0.60
CA ALA A 594 38.82 0.68 -0.96
C ALA A 594 37.83 -0.47 -0.66
N ASP A 595 37.17 -0.43 0.49
CA ASP A 595 36.14 -1.40 0.87
C ASP A 595 34.88 -1.24 0.03
N PHE A 596 34.50 0.01 -0.27
CA PHE A 596 33.37 0.33 -1.14
C PHE A 596 33.56 -0.26 -2.54
N LYS A 597 34.75 -0.11 -3.13
CA LYS A 597 35.08 -0.68 -4.44
C LYS A 597 34.99 -2.21 -4.44
N VAL A 598 35.48 -2.87 -3.39
CA VAL A 598 35.35 -4.32 -3.23
C VAL A 598 33.87 -4.71 -3.14
N TRP A 599 33.07 -3.96 -2.41
CA TRP A 599 31.63 -4.18 -2.31
C TRP A 599 30.93 -4.02 -3.67
N VAL A 600 31.18 -2.94 -4.40
CA VAL A 600 30.62 -2.72 -5.75
C VAL A 600 30.94 -3.90 -6.67
N SER A 601 32.21 -4.30 -6.74
CA SER A 601 32.67 -5.38 -7.62
C SER A 601 32.04 -6.73 -7.26
N ASP A 602 32.03 -7.10 -5.97
CA ASP A 602 31.50 -8.39 -5.49
C ASP A 602 29.97 -8.50 -5.68
N ILE A 603 29.22 -7.44 -5.38
CA ILE A 603 27.76 -7.45 -5.53
C ILE A 603 27.36 -7.39 -7.02
N ALA A 604 28.01 -6.54 -7.84
CA ALA A 604 27.71 -6.45 -9.26
C ALA A 604 28.00 -7.77 -10.00
N ALA A 605 29.15 -8.40 -9.72
CA ALA A 605 29.49 -9.71 -10.27
C ALA A 605 28.48 -10.79 -9.86
N HIS A 606 27.99 -10.75 -8.61
CA HIS A 606 26.95 -11.67 -8.15
C HIS A 606 25.65 -11.51 -8.93
N ILE A 607 25.16 -10.27 -9.12
CA ILE A 607 23.96 -10.00 -9.93
C ILE A 607 24.16 -10.51 -11.36
N LYS A 608 25.29 -10.20 -12.01
CA LYS A 608 25.59 -10.67 -13.37
C LYS A 608 25.64 -12.19 -13.48
N SER A 609 26.06 -12.91 -12.44
CA SER A 609 26.09 -14.37 -12.45
C SER A 609 24.69 -15.02 -12.44
N ILE A 610 23.67 -14.35 -11.91
CA ILE A 610 22.30 -14.87 -11.79
C ILE A 610 21.32 -14.24 -12.78
N ALA A 611 21.58 -13.01 -13.22
CA ALA A 611 20.76 -12.21 -14.12
C ALA A 611 21.60 -11.60 -15.25
N PRO A 612 22.22 -12.42 -16.12
CA PRO A 612 23.25 -11.98 -17.05
C PRO A 612 22.75 -11.02 -18.14
N ASN A 613 21.44 -11.01 -18.43
CA ASN A 613 20.86 -10.18 -19.49
C ASN A 613 20.41 -8.79 -19.01
N GLN A 614 20.42 -8.54 -17.70
CA GLN A 614 19.96 -7.27 -17.13
C GLN A 614 21.17 -6.35 -16.90
N LEU A 615 20.93 -5.04 -17.05
CA LEU A 615 21.94 -4.03 -16.76
C LEU A 615 22.13 -3.89 -15.25
N VAL A 616 23.31 -3.46 -14.84
CA VAL A 616 23.66 -3.18 -13.46
C VAL A 616 24.26 -1.77 -13.38
N SER A 617 23.77 -0.98 -12.44
CA SER A 617 24.28 0.34 -12.09
C SER A 617 24.59 0.38 -10.59
N ILE A 618 25.47 1.30 -10.18
CA ILE A 618 25.77 1.50 -8.76
C ILE A 618 24.61 2.19 -8.03
N GLY A 619 23.89 3.10 -8.72
CA GLY A 619 22.92 4.02 -8.10
C GLY A 619 23.58 5.21 -7.39
N SER A 620 24.83 5.55 -7.78
CA SER A 620 25.59 6.70 -7.29
C SER A 620 24.97 8.06 -7.65
N GLU A 621 25.22 9.03 -6.79
CA GLU A 621 24.80 10.42 -6.98
C GLU A 621 25.68 11.18 -7.99
N SER A 622 26.97 10.83 -8.11
CA SER A 622 27.91 11.49 -9.01
C SER A 622 27.96 13.02 -8.78
N SER A 623 28.22 13.43 -7.54
CA SER A 623 28.35 14.85 -7.16
C SER A 623 29.62 15.50 -7.72
N PHE A 624 30.61 14.69 -8.13
CA PHE A 624 31.92 15.12 -8.63
C PHE A 624 32.68 16.00 -7.62
N GLY A 625 32.61 15.66 -6.33
CA GLY A 625 33.26 16.41 -5.26
C GLY A 625 32.52 17.68 -4.82
N ILE A 626 31.31 17.95 -5.35
CA ILE A 626 30.54 19.14 -4.96
C ILE A 626 29.93 18.96 -3.57
N ALA A 627 29.40 17.78 -3.28
CA ALA A 627 28.70 17.51 -2.02
C ALA A 627 29.27 16.29 -1.27
N LEU A 628 29.94 15.39 -1.97
CA LEU A 628 30.41 14.10 -1.46
C LEU A 628 31.89 13.90 -1.78
N ASP A 629 32.51 12.86 -1.22
CA ASP A 629 33.90 12.46 -1.51
C ASP A 629 34.06 11.80 -2.90
N ASP A 630 33.00 11.78 -3.73
CA ASP A 630 32.98 11.16 -5.05
C ASP A 630 33.64 12.04 -6.13
N SER A 631 34.96 12.08 -6.10
CA SER A 631 35.75 12.74 -7.14
C SER A 631 35.47 12.14 -8.53
N TYR A 632 35.75 12.93 -9.59
CA TYR A 632 35.69 12.43 -10.96
C TYR A 632 36.57 11.17 -11.14
N ALA A 633 37.77 11.14 -10.54
CA ALA A 633 38.69 10.00 -10.63
C ALA A 633 38.15 8.73 -9.95
N SER A 634 37.54 8.85 -8.76
CA SER A 634 36.95 7.71 -8.07
C SER A 634 35.72 7.18 -8.80
N LEU A 635 34.91 8.05 -9.40
CA LEU A 635 33.78 7.65 -10.24
C LEU A 635 34.22 6.94 -11.52
N VAL A 636 35.30 7.38 -12.17
CA VAL A 636 35.94 6.64 -13.28
C VAL A 636 36.37 5.24 -12.83
N GLU A 637 37.03 5.14 -11.68
CA GLU A 637 37.52 3.85 -11.16
C GLU A 637 36.38 2.87 -10.87
N LEU A 638 35.32 3.32 -10.18
CA LEU A 638 34.15 2.48 -9.87
C LEU A 638 33.42 2.03 -11.13
N ASN A 639 33.14 2.95 -12.06
CA ASN A 639 32.34 2.66 -13.24
C ASN A 639 33.13 1.91 -14.33
N ARG A 640 34.46 1.75 -14.20
CA ARG A 640 35.25 0.86 -15.06
C ARG A 640 35.11 -0.62 -14.71
N ASP A 641 34.48 -0.98 -13.59
CA ASP A 641 34.19 -2.39 -13.26
C ASP A 641 33.39 -3.03 -14.42
N PRO A 642 33.82 -4.19 -14.96
CA PRO A 642 33.16 -4.79 -16.12
C PRO A 642 31.74 -5.28 -15.86
N ASN A 643 31.32 -5.41 -14.59
CA ASN A 643 29.97 -5.82 -14.21
C ASN A 643 29.01 -4.65 -14.02
N ILE A 644 29.49 -3.40 -14.10
CA ILE A 644 28.65 -2.20 -14.15
C ILE A 644 28.43 -1.84 -15.62
N ASP A 645 27.18 -1.67 -16.05
CA ASP A 645 26.86 -1.37 -17.45
C ASP A 645 26.47 0.09 -17.66
N ALA A 646 26.03 0.79 -16.62
CA ALA A 646 25.51 2.15 -16.72
C ALA A 646 25.91 3.02 -15.55
N ILE A 647 26.02 4.33 -15.80
CA ILE A 647 26.46 5.34 -14.83
C ILE A 647 25.27 6.20 -14.43
N SER A 648 24.95 6.23 -13.14
CA SER A 648 23.89 7.09 -12.59
C SER A 648 24.43 8.45 -12.15
N GLY A 649 23.58 9.47 -12.23
CA GLY A 649 23.77 10.72 -11.51
C GLY A 649 22.46 11.17 -10.85
N HIS A 650 22.51 11.50 -9.57
CA HIS A 650 21.40 12.07 -8.81
C HIS A 650 21.80 13.47 -8.38
N LEU A 651 20.96 14.47 -8.60
CA LEU A 651 21.29 15.85 -8.31
C LEU A 651 20.21 16.47 -7.43
N TYR A 652 20.66 17.03 -6.30
CA TYR A 652 19.81 17.75 -5.35
C TYR A 652 20.28 19.20 -5.18
N PRO A 653 19.98 20.10 -6.15
CA PRO A 653 20.55 21.44 -6.19
C PRO A 653 20.31 22.27 -4.93
N THR A 654 19.16 22.09 -4.29
CA THR A 654 18.80 22.82 -3.07
C THR A 654 19.52 22.27 -1.83
N ALA A 655 19.67 20.95 -1.71
CA ALA A 655 20.36 20.32 -0.58
C ALA A 655 21.88 20.56 -0.63
N TRP A 656 22.46 20.59 -1.83
CA TRP A 656 23.90 20.79 -2.04
C TRP A 656 24.28 22.26 -2.25
N SER A 657 23.34 23.19 -2.14
CA SER A 657 23.56 24.62 -2.37
C SER A 657 24.23 24.91 -3.72
N MET A 658 23.76 24.28 -4.79
CA MET A 658 24.30 24.45 -6.14
C MET A 658 23.73 25.70 -6.81
N THR A 659 24.59 26.40 -7.57
CA THR A 659 24.16 27.37 -8.59
C THR A 659 23.64 26.64 -9.83
N ASP A 660 22.86 27.33 -10.67
CA ASP A 660 22.35 26.72 -11.91
C ASP A 660 23.49 26.30 -12.85
N GLU A 661 24.59 27.07 -12.90
CA GLU A 661 25.80 26.71 -13.64
C GLU A 661 26.44 25.42 -13.12
N GLN A 662 26.49 25.23 -11.79
CA GLN A 662 27.00 23.99 -11.21
C GLN A 662 26.11 22.78 -11.54
N VAL A 663 24.78 22.96 -11.59
CA VAL A 663 23.86 21.86 -11.98
C VAL A 663 24.10 21.46 -13.43
N LEU A 664 24.10 22.43 -14.36
CA LEU A 664 24.36 22.16 -15.77
C LEU A 664 25.78 21.63 -16.03
N GLY A 665 26.76 22.10 -15.25
CA GLY A 665 28.14 21.63 -15.27
C GLY A 665 28.27 20.19 -14.74
N ASN A 666 27.50 19.80 -13.72
CA ASN A 666 27.46 18.42 -13.24
C ASN A 666 26.85 17.49 -14.30
N ILE A 667 25.74 17.88 -14.95
CA ILE A 667 25.18 17.11 -16.10
C ILE A 667 26.23 16.94 -17.22
N GLN A 668 27.03 17.98 -17.50
CA GLN A 668 28.12 17.87 -18.47
C GLN A 668 29.20 16.86 -18.02
N LYS A 669 29.65 16.94 -16.76
CA LYS A 669 30.64 16.01 -16.20
C LYS A 669 30.15 14.57 -16.23
N LEU A 670 28.86 14.32 -16.02
CA LEU A 670 28.27 12.99 -16.15
C LEU A 670 28.37 12.47 -17.58
N ALA A 671 28.09 13.31 -18.58
CA ALA A 671 28.27 12.96 -19.99
C ALA A 671 29.75 12.72 -20.34
N ASP A 672 30.67 13.52 -19.81
CA ASP A 672 32.11 13.36 -20.05
C ASP A 672 32.63 12.07 -19.41
N LEU A 673 32.19 11.75 -18.19
CA LEU A 673 32.49 10.49 -17.52
C LEU A 673 32.00 9.29 -18.33
N ALA A 674 30.77 9.34 -18.83
CA ALA A 674 30.20 8.31 -19.69
C ALA A 674 31.03 8.07 -20.96
N ARG A 675 31.47 9.14 -21.64
CA ARG A 675 32.35 9.05 -22.81
C ARG A 675 33.72 8.47 -22.47
N GLU A 676 34.31 8.85 -21.34
CA GLU A 676 35.62 8.34 -20.92
C GLU A 676 35.58 6.85 -20.53
N VAL A 677 34.55 6.45 -19.79
CA VAL A 677 34.38 5.06 -19.36
C VAL A 677 33.86 4.18 -20.50
N GLY A 678 33.18 4.77 -21.49
CA GLY A 678 32.60 4.07 -22.63
C GLY A 678 31.31 3.31 -22.27
N LYS A 679 30.49 3.89 -21.38
CA LYS A 679 29.22 3.32 -20.88
C LYS A 679 28.11 4.37 -20.90
N PRO A 680 26.84 4.00 -21.12
CA PRO A 680 25.74 4.96 -21.07
C PRO A 680 25.57 5.54 -19.66
N ALA A 681 25.19 6.81 -19.59
CA ALA A 681 24.73 7.44 -18.36
C ALA A 681 23.23 7.73 -18.37
N TYR A 682 22.67 7.91 -17.18
CA TYR A 682 21.32 8.39 -16.97
C TYR A 682 21.26 9.28 -15.73
N ILE A 683 20.35 10.26 -15.76
CA ILE A 683 19.98 11.01 -14.57
C ILE A 683 18.93 10.18 -13.82
N GLY A 684 19.32 9.65 -12.65
CA GLY A 684 18.51 8.74 -11.84
C GLY A 684 17.50 9.44 -10.94
N GLU A 685 17.87 10.62 -10.42
CA GLU A 685 17.01 11.49 -9.63
C GLU A 685 17.40 12.95 -9.86
N LEU A 686 16.44 13.77 -10.28
CA LEU A 686 16.61 15.23 -10.32
C LEU A 686 15.24 15.89 -10.24
N GLY A 687 15.12 16.87 -9.35
CA GLY A 687 13.93 17.69 -9.19
C GLY A 687 14.25 19.01 -8.49
N TRP A 688 13.26 19.91 -8.46
CA TRP A 688 13.31 21.12 -7.65
C TRP A 688 12.11 21.11 -6.70
N PRO A 689 12.26 21.24 -5.37
CA PRO A 689 11.14 21.14 -4.44
C PRO A 689 10.29 22.42 -4.43
N VAL A 690 8.98 22.29 -4.18
CA VAL A 690 8.01 23.41 -4.20
C VAL A 690 8.25 24.42 -3.08
N ASP A 691 8.88 23.98 -1.99
CA ASP A 691 9.08 24.79 -0.79
C ASP A 691 10.37 25.63 -0.84
N LYS A 692 11.04 25.68 -2.00
CA LYS A 692 12.26 26.46 -2.23
C LYS A 692 12.08 27.41 -3.40
N LYS A 693 12.49 28.65 -3.22
CA LYS A 693 12.55 29.69 -4.26
C LYS A 693 13.97 30.23 -4.33
N ARG A 694 14.62 30.14 -5.50
CA ARG A 694 15.98 30.68 -5.68
C ARG A 694 15.90 32.19 -5.77
N THR A 695 16.82 32.88 -5.09
CA THR A 695 16.94 34.35 -5.13
C THR A 695 18.14 34.77 -5.97
N THR A 696 19.35 34.39 -5.59
CA THR A 696 20.58 34.72 -6.32
C THR A 696 21.65 33.67 -6.04
N GLY A 697 22.40 33.28 -7.07
CA GLY A 697 23.41 32.23 -6.95
C GLY A 697 22.80 30.94 -6.41
N SER A 698 23.39 30.39 -5.34
CA SER A 698 22.90 29.20 -4.65
C SER A 698 21.83 29.47 -3.58
N GLN A 699 21.54 30.73 -3.26
CA GLN A 699 20.67 31.10 -2.14
C GLN A 699 19.20 30.80 -2.45
N VAL A 700 18.52 30.22 -1.46
CA VAL A 700 17.11 29.86 -1.52
C VAL A 700 16.35 30.44 -0.34
N GLU A 701 15.15 30.94 -0.61
CA GLU A 701 14.15 31.23 0.41
C GLU A 701 13.26 30.00 0.60
N ASN A 702 12.91 29.73 1.86
CA ASN A 702 11.95 28.68 2.21
C ASN A 702 10.52 29.22 2.13
N ILE A 703 9.58 28.31 1.90
CA ILE A 703 8.17 28.64 1.91
C ILE A 703 7.75 29.35 3.22
N PRO A 704 7.02 30.46 3.15
CA PRO A 704 6.58 31.20 4.33
C PRO A 704 5.38 30.51 5.00
N SER A 705 5.02 31.00 6.19
CA SER A 705 3.77 30.62 6.85
C SER A 705 2.58 31.47 6.37
N GLY A 706 1.39 30.88 6.36
CA GLY A 706 0.13 31.54 6.00
C GLY A 706 -0.25 31.37 4.54
N GLN A 707 -1.49 30.93 4.28
CA GLN A 707 -1.89 30.44 2.96
C GLN A 707 -1.73 31.47 1.83
N ALA A 708 -2.03 32.75 2.06
CA ALA A 708 -1.85 33.78 1.03
C ALA A 708 -0.37 33.98 0.64
N ALA A 709 0.54 33.89 1.61
CA ALA A 709 1.97 33.98 1.37
C ALA A 709 2.51 32.72 0.69
N ILE A 710 1.98 31.55 1.07
CA ILE A 710 2.23 30.26 0.42
C ILE A 710 1.82 30.32 -1.06
N ASP A 711 0.59 30.75 -1.36
CA ASP A 711 0.05 30.83 -2.73
C ASP A 711 0.94 31.74 -3.60
N ALA A 712 1.33 32.91 -3.09
CA ALA A 712 2.22 33.83 -3.81
C ALA A 712 3.64 33.27 -3.98
N PHE A 713 4.16 32.55 -2.99
CA PHE A 713 5.46 31.90 -3.06
C PHE A 713 5.48 30.78 -4.11
N LEU A 714 4.46 29.92 -4.12
CA LEU A 714 4.35 28.79 -5.03
C LEU A 714 4.25 29.22 -6.48
N ALA A 715 3.56 30.33 -6.78
CA ALA A 715 3.50 30.89 -8.12
C ALA A 715 4.90 31.17 -8.71
N VAL A 716 5.84 31.63 -7.87
CA VAL A 716 7.22 31.87 -8.29
C VAL A 716 8.05 30.59 -8.27
N SER A 717 7.98 29.79 -7.18
CA SER A 717 8.76 28.57 -7.05
C SER A 717 8.46 27.55 -8.14
N LEU A 718 7.18 27.33 -8.48
CA LEU A 718 6.77 26.38 -9.52
C LEU A 718 7.07 26.88 -10.94
N ALA A 719 7.02 28.19 -11.18
CA ALA A 719 7.49 28.78 -12.43
C ALA A 719 9.01 28.60 -12.60
N GLN A 720 9.78 28.81 -11.52
CA GLN A 720 11.22 28.51 -11.49
C GLN A 720 11.49 27.04 -11.75
N ARG A 721 10.78 26.12 -11.08
CA ARG A 721 10.86 24.67 -11.32
C ARG A 721 10.69 24.34 -12.80
N ALA A 722 9.65 24.85 -13.46
CA ALA A 722 9.43 24.59 -14.88
C ALA A 722 10.61 25.07 -15.76
N SER A 723 11.13 26.26 -15.48
CA SER A 723 12.31 26.80 -16.18
C SER A 723 13.57 25.95 -15.95
N TYR A 724 13.77 25.46 -14.72
CA TYR A 724 14.91 24.61 -14.39
C TYR A 724 14.80 23.26 -15.10
N MET A 725 13.63 22.61 -15.04
CA MET A 725 13.37 21.36 -15.75
C MET A 725 13.67 21.52 -17.25
N GLU A 726 13.20 22.59 -17.90
CA GLU A 726 13.51 22.84 -19.32
C GLU A 726 15.02 22.94 -19.56
N SER A 727 15.76 23.67 -18.72
CA SER A 727 17.21 23.80 -18.86
C SER A 727 17.97 22.48 -18.65
N TRP A 728 17.53 21.67 -17.69
CA TRP A 728 18.15 20.39 -17.35
C TRP A 728 17.90 19.35 -18.44
N TYR A 729 16.66 19.25 -18.91
CA TYR A 729 16.32 18.40 -20.05
C TYR A 729 17.05 18.85 -21.31
N ALA A 730 17.10 20.15 -21.62
CA ALA A 730 17.84 20.66 -22.78
C ALA A 730 19.32 20.27 -22.71
N LYS A 731 19.94 20.35 -21.53
CA LYS A 731 21.34 19.98 -21.34
C LYS A 731 21.59 18.47 -21.45
N ALA A 732 20.70 17.65 -20.89
CA ALA A 732 20.75 16.20 -21.03
C ALA A 732 20.54 15.77 -22.49
N TYR A 733 19.54 16.34 -23.16
CA TYR A 733 19.24 16.10 -24.57
C TYR A 733 20.40 16.52 -25.49
N ALA A 734 21.06 17.64 -25.23
CA ALA A 734 22.26 18.05 -25.96
C ALA A 734 23.44 17.06 -25.80
N ASN A 735 23.41 16.22 -24.77
CA ASN A 735 24.37 15.15 -24.51
C ASN A 735 23.75 13.76 -24.70
N GLN A 736 22.72 13.63 -25.54
CA GLN A 736 22.04 12.34 -25.81
C GLN A 736 22.97 11.25 -26.37
N ASP A 737 24.16 11.62 -26.88
CA ASP A 737 25.20 10.66 -27.27
C ASP A 737 25.80 9.89 -26.08
N ALA A 738 25.60 10.36 -24.86
CA ALA A 738 26.12 9.77 -23.62
C ALA A 738 25.07 9.63 -22.50
N ILE A 739 24.11 10.54 -22.41
CA ILE A 739 23.01 10.51 -21.44
C ILE A 739 21.76 9.98 -22.15
N GLY A 740 21.50 8.69 -21.99
CA GLY A 740 20.37 8.01 -22.64
C GLY A 740 19.04 8.14 -21.88
N GLY A 741 19.06 8.66 -20.65
CA GLY A 741 17.87 8.67 -19.80
C GLY A 741 17.80 9.81 -18.78
N PHE A 742 16.58 10.23 -18.48
CA PHE A 742 16.27 11.21 -17.42
C PHE A 742 15.08 10.73 -16.59
N LEU A 743 15.25 10.66 -15.26
CA LEU A 743 14.24 10.25 -14.30
C LEU A 743 14.00 11.37 -13.29
N ILE A 744 12.80 11.96 -13.31
CA ILE A 744 12.44 13.01 -12.36
C ILE A 744 12.24 12.46 -10.95
N TRP A 745 12.52 13.27 -9.94
CA TRP A 745 12.07 13.03 -8.56
C TRP A 745 11.02 14.09 -8.18
N GLN A 746 9.71 13.80 -8.09
CA GLN A 746 9.03 12.56 -8.52
C GLN A 746 7.55 12.79 -8.92
N LEU A 747 7.06 12.01 -9.88
CA LEU A 747 5.66 12.01 -10.32
C LEU A 747 4.75 11.45 -9.23
N SER A 748 3.76 12.24 -8.83
CA SER A 748 2.76 11.84 -7.84
C SER A 748 1.55 11.17 -8.49
N GLY A 749 0.86 10.32 -7.72
CA GLY A 749 -0.43 9.72 -8.08
C GLY A 749 -1.56 10.21 -7.17
N LYS A 750 -2.74 9.61 -7.28
CA LYS A 750 -3.83 9.80 -6.32
C LYS A 750 -3.58 8.99 -5.04
N GLU A 751 -3.84 9.61 -3.90
CA GLU A 751 -3.73 8.97 -2.58
C GLU A 751 -4.94 8.13 -2.23
N TRP A 752 -4.67 7.16 -1.36
CA TRP A 752 -5.65 6.32 -0.69
C TRP A 752 -5.40 6.53 0.80
N GLY A 753 -6.32 7.22 1.45
CA GLY A 753 -6.14 7.77 2.80
C GLY A 753 -6.91 6.99 3.85
N ASN A 754 -6.33 6.85 5.04
CA ASN A 754 -7.01 6.25 6.18
C ASN A 754 -8.07 7.19 6.76
N GLY A 755 -9.28 6.68 6.96
CA GLY A 755 -10.41 7.39 7.56
C GLY A 755 -10.29 7.70 9.06
N GLY A 756 -9.16 8.24 9.55
CA GLY A 756 -9.07 8.84 10.89
C GLY A 756 -7.68 8.91 11.55
N VAL A 757 -7.36 10.11 12.07
CA VAL A 757 -6.27 10.59 12.98
C VAL A 757 -4.79 10.28 12.66
N PRO A 758 -3.85 11.20 12.97
CA PRO A 758 -2.74 11.49 12.06
C PRO A 758 -1.49 10.64 12.32
N LEU A 759 -0.82 10.26 11.25
CA LEU A 759 0.60 9.94 11.28
C LEU A 759 1.40 11.24 11.19
N GLN A 760 1.29 12.10 12.21
CA GLN A 760 2.12 13.30 12.29
C GLN A 760 3.60 12.87 12.37
N GLY A 761 4.35 13.10 11.30
CA GLY A 761 5.80 12.93 11.25
C GLY A 761 6.32 11.76 10.40
N CYS A 762 5.47 10.89 9.84
CA CYS A 762 5.96 9.88 8.91
C CYS A 762 5.95 10.40 7.47
N GLN A 763 7.15 10.63 6.91
CA GLN A 763 7.35 11.08 5.52
C GLN A 763 6.74 10.12 4.48
N TRP A 764 6.56 8.84 4.82
CA TRP A 764 6.27 7.76 3.88
C TRP A 764 5.09 6.84 4.29
N CYS A 765 4.31 7.17 5.30
CA CYS A 765 3.21 6.31 5.77
C CYS A 765 1.85 6.89 5.35
N ALA A 766 0.89 6.04 4.95
CA ALA A 766 -0.53 6.45 4.92
C ALA A 766 -1.41 5.65 5.89
N GLY A 767 -0.80 4.79 6.73
CA GLY A 767 -1.53 3.91 7.63
C GLY A 767 -2.10 2.67 6.90
N PRO A 768 -2.65 1.71 7.64
CA PRO A 768 -3.23 0.50 7.05
C PRO A 768 -4.48 0.83 6.22
N TYR A 769 -4.46 0.48 4.92
CA TYR A 769 -5.55 0.50 3.94
C TYR A 769 -6.67 1.54 4.15
N GLY A 770 -6.61 2.59 3.34
CA GLY A 770 -7.67 3.57 3.18
C GLY A 770 -8.50 3.36 1.91
N GLU A 771 -9.74 3.85 1.90
CA GLU A 771 -10.56 3.98 0.69
C GLU A 771 -9.92 5.00 -0.28
N PRO A 772 -10.15 4.89 -1.61
CA PRO A 772 -9.73 5.93 -2.54
C PRO A 772 -10.40 7.25 -2.15
N THR A 773 -9.60 8.22 -1.76
CA THR A 773 -10.09 9.55 -1.40
C THR A 773 -10.20 10.46 -2.61
N ASN A 774 -9.80 9.96 -3.80
CA ASN A 774 -9.73 10.68 -5.07
C ASN A 774 -8.88 11.97 -5.04
N GLY A 775 -8.21 12.27 -3.93
CA GLY A 775 -7.24 13.34 -3.81
C GLY A 775 -5.84 12.86 -4.19
N TRP A 776 -4.90 13.80 -4.28
CA TRP A 776 -3.52 13.50 -4.66
C TRP A 776 -2.68 12.98 -3.49
N SER A 777 -1.68 12.15 -3.77
CA SER A 777 -0.69 11.72 -2.79
C SER A 777 0.26 12.87 -2.44
N GLY A 778 0.27 13.23 -1.16
CA GLY A 778 1.25 14.15 -0.60
C GLY A 778 2.53 13.40 -0.24
N ASN A 779 3.67 14.09 -0.33
CA ASN A 779 4.86 13.69 0.41
C ASN A 779 5.52 14.96 0.97
N HIS A 780 6.17 14.81 2.12
CA HIS A 780 6.74 15.89 2.91
C HIS A 780 8.03 16.49 2.32
N ASP A 781 8.64 15.91 1.29
CA ASP A 781 9.88 16.46 0.71
C ASP A 781 9.67 17.62 -0.28
N GLY A 782 8.43 17.86 -0.74
CA GLY A 782 8.07 18.93 -1.67
C GLY A 782 8.43 18.67 -3.15
N TYR A 783 8.91 17.49 -3.51
CA TYR A 783 9.33 17.17 -4.88
C TYR A 783 8.22 16.62 -5.78
N GLN A 784 6.97 16.62 -5.31
CA GLN A 784 5.84 16.05 -6.04
C GLN A 784 5.60 16.86 -7.32
N PHE A 785 5.43 16.14 -8.43
CA PHE A 785 4.87 16.66 -9.68
C PHE A 785 3.42 16.17 -9.80
N TYR A 786 2.47 17.10 -9.73
CA TYR A 786 1.05 16.79 -9.87
C TYR A 786 0.59 16.98 -11.31
N CYS A 787 0.72 15.93 -12.13
CA CYS A 787 0.36 15.97 -13.54
C CYS A 787 -1.01 15.36 -13.80
N ALA A 788 -2.03 16.22 -13.90
CA ALA A 788 -3.39 15.83 -14.19
C ALA A 788 -3.52 15.21 -15.61
N ILE A 789 -4.32 14.15 -15.73
CA ILE A 789 -4.57 13.44 -16.99
C ILE A 789 -5.98 13.66 -17.53
N THR A 790 -6.85 14.34 -16.77
CA THR A 790 -8.19 14.76 -17.22
C THR A 790 -8.48 16.20 -16.81
N GLN A 791 -9.44 16.83 -17.49
CA GLN A 791 -9.90 18.17 -17.12
C GLN A 791 -10.56 18.21 -15.74
N ALA A 792 -11.20 17.12 -15.31
CA ALA A 792 -11.78 17.01 -13.98
C ALA A 792 -10.69 17.06 -12.89
N GLU A 793 -9.53 16.42 -13.13
CA GLU A 793 -8.41 16.43 -12.19
C GLU A 793 -7.75 17.81 -12.04
N MET A 794 -7.74 18.61 -13.11
CA MET A 794 -7.26 20.00 -13.03
C MET A 794 -8.07 20.86 -12.05
N SER A 795 -9.28 20.43 -11.68
CA SER A 795 -10.13 21.12 -10.70
C SER A 795 -9.94 20.63 -9.27
N LEU A 796 -9.08 19.62 -9.05
CA LEU A 796 -8.78 19.11 -7.70
C LEU A 796 -7.84 20.08 -6.98
N THR A 797 -8.24 20.49 -5.77
CA THR A 797 -7.46 21.43 -4.97
C THR A 797 -7.02 20.86 -3.62
N ALA A 798 -7.33 19.60 -3.31
CA ALA A 798 -7.10 19.00 -1.99
C ALA A 798 -6.28 17.70 -2.07
N LEU A 799 -5.54 17.42 -1.00
CA LEU A 799 -4.90 16.12 -0.79
C LEU A 799 -5.92 15.02 -0.49
N GLY A 800 -5.52 13.79 -0.80
CA GLY A 800 -6.32 12.61 -0.49
C GLY A 800 -6.26 12.18 0.97
N ALA A 801 -5.27 12.59 1.76
CA ALA A 801 -5.19 12.30 3.19
C ALA A 801 -4.65 13.50 3.97
N VAL A 802 -4.83 13.46 5.30
CA VAL A 802 -4.15 14.42 6.19
C VAL A 802 -2.67 14.10 6.18
N GLY A 803 -1.89 14.92 5.47
CA GLY A 803 -0.46 14.75 5.30
C GLY A 803 0.26 16.10 5.32
N SER A 804 1.58 16.08 5.49
CA SER A 804 2.38 17.31 5.47
C SER A 804 2.68 17.71 4.03
N ASN A 805 1.68 18.26 3.34
CA ASN A 805 1.88 18.90 2.05
C ASN A 805 2.74 20.15 2.22
N LYS A 806 3.78 20.28 1.40
CA LYS A 806 4.55 21.52 1.38
C LYS A 806 3.78 22.68 0.77
N GLU A 807 2.73 22.44 -0.01
CA GLU A 807 1.87 23.48 -0.60
C GLU A 807 0.77 23.98 0.36
N GLY A 808 0.74 23.48 1.60
CA GLY A 808 -0.30 23.80 2.59
C GLY A 808 -1.58 22.98 2.36
N ASP A 809 -2.74 23.56 2.68
CA ASP A 809 -4.03 22.85 2.62
C ASP A 809 -4.57 22.68 1.18
N LYS A 810 -3.84 23.19 0.18
CA LYS A 810 -4.22 23.17 -1.22
C LYS A 810 -3.16 22.57 -2.11
N ILE A 811 -3.57 22.19 -3.31
CA ILE A 811 -2.65 21.81 -4.39
C ILE A 811 -2.95 22.66 -5.61
N HIS A 812 -1.90 23.24 -6.20
CA HIS A 812 -2.02 24.22 -7.28
C HIS A 812 -1.76 23.55 -8.64
N MET A 813 -2.71 22.73 -9.10
CA MET A 813 -2.60 21.95 -10.36
C MET A 813 -2.17 22.82 -11.56
N ASP A 814 -2.73 24.02 -11.66
CA ASP A 814 -2.43 25.00 -12.70
C ASP A 814 -0.97 25.45 -12.69
N LEU A 815 -0.37 25.59 -11.50
CA LEU A 815 1.04 25.96 -11.34
C LEU A 815 2.00 24.78 -11.60
N HIS A 816 1.56 23.53 -11.43
CA HIS A 816 2.36 22.35 -11.80
C HIS A 816 2.37 22.08 -13.30
N LYS A 817 1.29 22.44 -14.00
CA LYS A 817 1.09 22.14 -15.42
C LYS A 817 2.30 22.49 -16.31
N PRO A 818 2.96 23.65 -16.20
CA PRO A 818 4.12 23.98 -17.03
C PRO A 818 5.27 22.97 -16.89
N SER A 819 5.53 22.46 -15.69
CA SER A 819 6.56 21.43 -15.48
C SER A 819 6.17 20.11 -16.15
N CYS A 820 4.89 19.72 -16.04
CA CYS A 820 4.36 18.53 -16.70
C CYS A 820 4.40 18.63 -18.23
N ASP A 821 4.15 19.82 -18.79
CA ASP A 821 4.24 20.07 -20.23
C ASP A 821 5.69 19.92 -20.73
N VAL A 822 6.68 20.44 -19.98
CA VAL A 822 8.10 20.22 -20.27
C VAL A 822 8.45 18.73 -20.28
N ILE A 823 8.05 18.00 -19.22
CA ILE A 823 8.28 16.56 -19.11
C ILE A 823 7.71 15.83 -20.33
N LYS A 824 6.44 16.09 -20.68
CA LYS A 824 5.78 15.46 -21.83
C LYS A 824 6.44 15.80 -23.16
N ASN A 825 6.85 17.05 -23.34
CA ASN A 825 7.56 17.49 -24.55
C ASN A 825 8.86 16.69 -24.75
N TYR A 826 9.67 16.52 -23.70
CA TYR A 826 10.91 15.74 -23.80
C TYR A 826 10.67 14.24 -23.94
N SER A 827 9.61 13.68 -23.36
CA SER A 827 9.18 12.31 -23.67
C SER A 827 8.96 12.13 -25.18
N GLY A 828 8.26 13.08 -25.83
CA GLY A 828 8.06 13.08 -27.28
C GLY A 828 9.37 13.21 -28.07
N LYS A 829 10.28 14.10 -27.66
CA LYS A 829 11.59 14.27 -28.30
C LYS A 829 12.43 12.98 -28.25
N TYR A 830 12.52 12.32 -27.10
CA TYR A 830 13.27 11.06 -26.97
C TYR A 830 12.66 9.92 -27.79
N GLN A 831 11.33 9.85 -27.89
CA GLN A 831 10.67 8.87 -28.73
C GLN A 831 11.01 9.06 -30.22
N LEU A 832 11.13 10.30 -30.71
CA LEU A 832 11.52 10.58 -32.09
C LEU A 832 12.95 10.14 -32.43
N LEU A 833 13.85 10.06 -31.45
CA LEU A 833 15.22 9.55 -31.65
C LEU A 833 15.28 8.01 -31.73
N THR A 834 14.25 7.34 -31.24
CA THR A 834 14.17 5.87 -31.13
C THR A 834 13.51 5.24 -32.38
N GLN A 835 12.82 6.06 -33.19
CA GLN A 835 12.18 5.67 -34.45
C GLN A 835 13.19 5.67 -35.59
#